data_AF-E1NUV3-F1
#
_entry.id   AF-E1NUV3-F1
#
_cell.length_a   1.000
_cell.length_b   1.000
_cell.length_c   1.000
_cell.angle_alpha   90.00
_cell.angle_beta   90.00
_cell.angle_gamma   90.00
#
_symmetry.space_group_name_H-M   'P 1'
#
loop_
_entity.id
_entity.type
_entity.pdbx_description
1 polymer ?
#
loop_
_entity_poly.entity_id
_entity_poly.type
_entity_poly.pdbx_seq_one_letter_code
_entity_poly.pdbx_strand_id
1 'polypeptide(L)'
;MLGHAVNYGSHRTRRSFSRIKEVVKLPNLTDVQTESYKWFLKEGIREMFDDIMPISDFSGKLSLEFVDYKLLKPKYTLEEARDHDANYSAPLHVTLRLTNHETGEIKTQDVFFGDFPLMTDSGTFVINGAERVIVSQLVRSPGVYYHCDYDKNGRPIYGTTVIPNRGAWLEYETDAKNLAYVRIDRTRKLPMTVLVRALGLESDSDIQDFFGKSDSLSFTLEKDMHKNPADTRVAESLKDIYERLRPGEPKTTDSSRSLLYARFFDPKRYDLAPVGRYKINKKLSLKNRLLRQTLAETLADPDTGEIIAKKGTVVTHELMDKLEKYLDRDDFKTVTYQPSEEAVLPDPITVQEIKVFSKVDPERVVKLISNGHIGEDVKHITPADVLSSINYFFALQDGLGSIDDIDHLGNRRIRRVGELLQNQFRIGLARMERVVRERMSIQDIATVTPQQLINIRPVVASVKEFFGSSQLSQFMDQNNPLGELTHKRRMSALGPGGLSRDRAGYEVRDVHYTHYGRLCPIETPEGPNIGLINSMATYAVVNKYGFIETPYRRISWETHKVTDKIDYLTADVEDNYIIASANAPLNEDGSFKEKIVLARHKEENLEVSPDKLDYMDVIPKQVVSVTSACIPFLENDDSNRALMGANHQRQAVPLINPHSPLVGTGMEYRAAHDSGDAILAKAAGVVEYVDANVIKVRRDDKTLDEYVLEKYRRSNATKNYNQTPNVHCGEKVVEGEVIADGPAMENGELALGQNPIIAFATWNMYNYEDAVMISERMVKDDVYTSIHIEDYESESRDTKLGPEEITREIPNVGEDALKDLDEDGIVRVGAEVQDGDILVGKVTPKGVTDLSAEEKLLHAIFGEKAREVRDTSLRVPHGGGGIIQNVRVFSREAGDELAPGVNKMVRVYIVQKRKIQVGDKMSGRHGNKGTIALVCPEEDMPYLPDGRPVDICLNPMGVPSRMNIGQVLEMHLGIASKHLGVHVATPVFDGASEEDMWNMVREAGLGKDGKTVLYDGRTGEPFHNRVSVGVMYYLKLTHMVDDKLHARSIGPYSLVTQQPLGGKAQFGGQRFGEMEVWALEAYGAAYTLQEILTYKSDDVVGRVKAYEAIVKGEKIPKPGVPESFRVLVKELQSLGLDIKVLDSDKNEIELRDMDDDSDEHLNIDSLSKLAEQQEKKKLAEEAEEQEAEETDQVDEQSNFDESDEEEEDFDDLEFPTSNDEVSD
;
A
#
# COMPACT_ATOMS: atom_id res chain seq x y z
N MET A 1 -32.48 -8.32 -30.98
CA MET A 1 -33.01 -6.94 -31.05
C MET A 1 -31.81 -6.04 -31.25
N LEU A 2 -31.80 -5.17 -32.26
CA LEU A 2 -30.74 -4.17 -32.42
C LEU A 2 -30.81 -3.25 -31.17
N GLY A 3 -29.72 -3.10 -30.41
CA GLY A 3 -29.70 -2.50 -29.06
C GLY A 3 -30.46 -1.18 -28.87
N HIS A 4 -30.75 -0.84 -27.60
CA HIS A 4 -31.61 0.30 -27.23
C HIS A 4 -30.78 1.53 -26.82
N ALA A 5 -31.32 2.73 -27.02
CA ALA A 5 -30.63 3.97 -26.65
C ALA A 5 -30.75 4.23 -25.14
N VAL A 6 -29.62 4.50 -24.48
CA VAL A 6 -29.52 4.84 -23.06
C VAL A 6 -28.76 6.15 -22.93
N ASN A 7 -29.30 7.07 -22.13
CA ASN A 7 -28.63 8.33 -21.81
C ASN A 7 -27.71 8.14 -20.60
N TYR A 8 -26.45 8.51 -20.77
CA TYR A 8 -25.43 8.54 -19.72
C TYR A 8 -25.15 10.02 -19.41
N GLY A 9 -25.78 10.52 -18.34
CA GLY A 9 -25.86 11.95 -18.08
C GLY A 9 -26.77 12.68 -19.11
N SER A 10 -26.59 14.00 -19.21
CA SER A 10 -27.41 14.86 -20.09
C SER A 10 -26.84 15.01 -21.49
N HIS A 11 -25.53 14.79 -21.64
CA HIS A 11 -24.79 15.18 -22.84
C HIS A 11 -24.47 14.01 -23.78
N ARG A 12 -24.63 12.75 -23.34
CA ARG A 12 -24.27 11.57 -24.15
C ARG A 12 -25.33 10.48 -24.15
N THR A 13 -25.62 9.99 -25.36
CA THR A 13 -26.49 8.83 -25.60
C THR A 13 -25.67 7.70 -26.24
N ARG A 14 -25.74 6.50 -25.67
CA ARG A 14 -25.11 5.29 -26.22
C ARG A 14 -26.15 4.23 -26.55
N ARG A 15 -25.91 3.46 -27.62
CA ARG A 15 -26.68 2.26 -27.95
C ARG A 15 -26.19 1.11 -27.06
N SER A 16 -26.99 0.72 -26.08
CA SER A 16 -26.69 -0.36 -25.15
C SER A 16 -27.15 -1.71 -25.69
N PHE A 17 -26.29 -2.72 -25.55
CA PHE A 17 -26.59 -4.12 -25.85
C PHE A 17 -27.04 -4.95 -24.64
N SER A 18 -27.19 -4.31 -23.47
CA SER A 18 -27.68 -4.98 -22.27
C SER A 18 -29.05 -5.62 -22.49
N ARG A 19 -29.20 -6.86 -22.04
CA ARG A 19 -30.46 -7.62 -22.09
C ARG A 19 -31.09 -7.73 -20.70
N ILE A 20 -30.28 -7.62 -19.66
CA ILE A 20 -30.72 -7.72 -18.27
C ILE A 20 -31.08 -6.32 -17.76
N LYS A 21 -32.27 -6.19 -17.19
CA LYS A 21 -32.69 -4.94 -16.56
C LYS A 21 -31.86 -4.68 -15.31
N GLU A 22 -31.29 -3.49 -15.19
CA GLU A 22 -30.60 -3.07 -13.96
C GLU A 22 -31.64 -2.85 -12.84
N VAL A 23 -31.60 -3.72 -11.81
CA VAL A 23 -32.57 -3.72 -10.69
C VAL A 23 -32.11 -2.80 -9.55
N VAL A 24 -30.79 -2.64 -9.38
CA VAL A 24 -30.15 -1.84 -8.32
C VAL A 24 -29.26 -0.79 -8.96
N LYS A 25 -29.36 0.46 -8.51
CA LYS A 25 -28.43 1.51 -8.90
C LYS A 25 -27.09 1.31 -8.18
N LEU A 26 -25.98 1.58 -8.88
CA LEU A 26 -24.66 1.61 -8.26
C LEU A 26 -24.64 2.55 -7.05
N PRO A 27 -24.07 2.11 -5.91
CA PRO A 27 -23.80 2.99 -4.76
C PRO A 27 -22.73 4.01 -5.13
N ASN A 28 -22.61 5.09 -4.35
CA ASN A 28 -21.53 6.04 -4.57
C ASN A 28 -20.19 5.35 -4.29
N LEU A 29 -19.31 5.39 -5.28
CA LEU A 29 -18.08 4.62 -5.26
C LEU A 29 -17.07 5.14 -4.21
N THR A 30 -17.29 6.31 -3.62
CA THR A 30 -16.42 6.90 -2.57
C THR A 30 -16.91 6.66 -1.14
N ASP A 31 -18.09 6.06 -0.95
CA ASP A 31 -18.75 5.92 0.37
C ASP A 31 -17.89 5.18 1.40
N VAL A 32 -17.04 4.24 0.96
CA VAL A 32 -16.11 3.52 1.84
C VAL A 32 -15.20 4.45 2.64
N GLN A 33 -14.83 5.60 2.08
CA GLN A 33 -14.03 6.64 2.74
C GLN A 33 -14.92 7.64 3.48
N THR A 34 -15.89 8.23 2.77
CA THR A 34 -16.65 9.38 3.25
C THR A 34 -17.59 9.02 4.40
N GLU A 35 -18.31 7.90 4.33
CA GLU A 35 -19.20 7.45 5.42
C GLU A 35 -18.40 7.08 6.66
N SER A 36 -17.24 6.42 6.49
CA SER A 36 -16.40 6.03 7.62
C SER A 36 -15.86 7.24 8.38
N TYR A 37 -15.45 8.29 7.66
CA TYR A 37 -14.94 9.51 8.29
C TYR A 37 -16.06 10.34 8.93
N LYS A 38 -17.24 10.41 8.29
CA LYS A 38 -18.44 11.03 8.89
C LYS A 38 -18.85 10.34 10.19
N TRP A 39 -18.81 9.01 10.24
CA TRP A 39 -19.06 8.25 11.46
C TRP A 39 -18.01 8.57 12.55
N PHE A 40 -16.73 8.57 12.19
CA PHE A 40 -15.65 8.91 13.12
C PHE A 40 -15.83 10.30 13.75
N LEU A 41 -16.17 11.30 12.92
CA LEU A 41 -16.40 12.67 13.36
C LEU A 41 -17.67 12.87 14.20
N LYS A 42 -18.65 11.97 14.17
CA LYS A 42 -19.92 12.11 14.92
C LYS A 42 -19.96 11.24 16.17
N GLU A 43 -19.48 10.00 16.08
CA GLU A 43 -19.59 8.98 17.12
C GLU A 43 -18.22 8.52 17.60
N GLY A 44 -17.28 8.27 16.69
CA GLY A 44 -15.99 7.65 17.01
C GLY A 44 -15.12 8.47 17.96
N ILE A 45 -15.08 9.80 17.84
CA ILE A 45 -14.36 10.69 18.77
C ILE A 45 -14.96 10.62 20.17
N ARG A 46 -16.30 10.67 20.27
CA ARG A 46 -17.02 10.62 21.55
C ARG A 46 -16.79 9.29 22.25
N GLU A 47 -16.93 8.17 21.53
CA GLU A 47 -16.69 6.82 22.07
C GLU A 47 -15.28 6.68 22.67
N MET A 48 -14.25 7.28 22.07
CA MET A 48 -12.90 7.22 22.63
C MET A 48 -12.72 8.01 23.92
N PHE A 49 -13.37 9.17 24.04
CA PHE A 49 -13.31 9.94 25.27
C PHE A 49 -14.08 9.21 26.38
N ASP A 50 -15.23 8.63 26.06
CA ASP A 50 -16.02 7.83 27.00
C ASP A 50 -15.31 6.53 27.43
N ASP A 51 -14.48 5.93 26.56
CA ASP A 51 -13.68 4.74 26.90
C ASP A 51 -12.55 5.04 27.90
N ILE A 52 -12.03 6.27 27.92
CA ILE A 52 -10.84 6.67 28.72
C ILE A 52 -11.24 7.47 29.96
N MET A 53 -12.26 8.32 29.85
CA MET A 53 -12.79 9.12 30.94
C MET A 53 -13.99 8.43 31.60
N PRO A 54 -14.18 8.53 32.92
CA PRO A 54 -13.49 9.43 33.84
C PRO A 54 -12.07 8.99 34.23
N ILE A 55 -11.18 9.96 34.36
CA ILE A 55 -9.82 9.77 34.90
C ILE A 55 -9.83 10.22 36.36
N SER A 56 -9.59 9.28 37.27
CA SER A 56 -9.44 9.55 38.70
C SER A 56 -7.96 9.47 39.13
N ASP A 57 -7.60 10.25 40.14
CA ASP A 57 -6.33 10.09 40.83
C ASP A 57 -6.31 8.79 41.67
N PHE A 58 -5.13 8.43 42.19
CA PHE A 58 -4.97 7.19 42.98
C PHE A 58 -5.79 7.23 44.29
N SER A 59 -6.05 8.42 44.84
CA SER A 59 -6.82 8.59 46.08
C SER A 59 -8.32 8.85 45.86
N GLY A 60 -8.77 9.00 44.61
CA GLY A 60 -10.18 9.22 44.25
C GLY A 60 -10.73 10.60 44.61
N LYS A 61 -9.87 11.57 44.92
CA LYS A 61 -10.23 12.95 45.30
C LYS A 61 -10.57 13.83 44.11
N LEU A 62 -9.87 13.64 42.99
CA LEU A 62 -10.06 14.42 41.77
C LEU A 62 -10.53 13.49 40.65
N SER A 63 -11.57 13.92 39.92
CA SER A 63 -12.03 13.24 38.71
C SER A 63 -12.15 14.21 37.55
N LEU A 64 -11.64 13.80 36.40
CA LEU A 64 -11.75 14.53 35.14
C LEU A 64 -12.67 13.78 34.20
N GLU A 65 -13.72 14.47 33.76
CA GLU A 65 -14.80 13.97 32.91
C GLU A 65 -14.82 14.71 31.56
N PHE A 66 -15.21 13.98 30.52
CA PHE A 66 -15.50 14.53 29.20
C PHE A 66 -16.97 14.97 29.14
N VAL A 67 -17.25 16.12 28.53
CA VAL A 67 -18.62 16.63 28.34
C VAL A 67 -18.99 16.65 26.86
N ASP A 68 -18.22 17.34 26.02
CA ASP A 68 -18.46 17.43 24.59
C ASP A 68 -17.21 17.92 23.83
N TYR A 69 -17.25 17.93 22.49
CA TYR A 69 -16.21 18.54 21.65
C TYR A 69 -16.82 19.37 20.53
N LYS A 70 -16.04 20.30 20.00
CA LYS A 70 -16.40 21.17 18.87
C LYS A 70 -15.23 21.27 17.90
N LEU A 71 -15.53 21.09 16.62
CA LEU A 71 -14.61 21.37 15.52
C LEU A 71 -14.90 22.77 14.98
N LEU A 72 -13.89 23.63 14.99
CA LEU A 72 -14.00 24.98 14.43
C LEU A 72 -13.80 24.96 12.89
N LYS A 73 -13.94 26.12 12.26
CA LYS A 73 -13.66 26.26 10.83
C LYS A 73 -12.17 26.01 10.52
N PRO A 74 -11.84 25.41 9.38
CA PRO A 74 -10.45 25.23 8.97
C PRO A 74 -9.75 26.58 8.81
N LYS A 75 -8.44 26.61 9.07
CA LYS A 75 -7.61 27.83 8.98
C LYS A 75 -7.44 28.30 7.54
N TYR A 76 -7.26 27.36 6.62
CA TYR A 76 -7.04 27.59 5.19
C TYR A 76 -8.16 26.95 4.38
N THR A 77 -8.44 27.53 3.22
CA THR A 77 -9.18 26.84 2.16
C THR A 77 -8.34 25.71 1.58
N LEU A 78 -8.96 24.85 0.78
CA LEU A 78 -8.30 23.68 0.21
C LEU A 78 -7.18 24.05 -0.78
N GLU A 79 -7.38 25.12 -1.56
CA GLU A 79 -6.38 25.67 -2.48
C GLU A 79 -5.22 26.32 -1.71
N GLU A 80 -5.51 27.17 -0.73
CA GLU A 80 -4.49 27.77 0.15
C GLU A 80 -3.68 26.70 0.89
N ALA A 81 -4.31 25.62 1.37
CA ALA A 81 -3.59 24.55 2.05
C ALA A 81 -2.59 23.82 1.13
N ARG A 82 -2.95 23.61 -0.15
CA ARG A 82 -2.04 23.05 -1.16
C ARG A 82 -0.91 24.02 -1.50
N ASP A 83 -1.24 25.31 -1.59
CA ASP A 83 -0.31 26.35 -2.02
C ASP A 83 0.75 26.68 -0.97
N HIS A 84 0.35 26.75 0.31
CA HIS A 84 1.23 27.05 1.44
C HIS A 84 1.93 25.82 2.03
N ASP A 85 1.85 24.66 1.37
CA ASP A 85 2.29 23.36 1.93
C ASP A 85 1.76 23.10 3.35
N ALA A 86 0.54 23.56 3.62
CA ALA A 86 -0.10 23.44 4.91
C ALA A 86 -0.99 22.19 4.96
N ASN A 87 -1.45 21.86 6.17
CA ASN A 87 -2.46 20.82 6.36
C ASN A 87 -3.86 21.44 6.21
N TYR A 88 -4.76 20.76 5.50
CA TYR A 88 -6.18 21.09 5.57
C TYR A 88 -6.75 20.54 6.87
N SER A 89 -6.76 21.36 7.92
CA SER A 89 -7.16 20.96 9.27
C SER A 89 -8.05 21.97 9.98
N ALA A 90 -8.87 21.46 10.89
CA ALA A 90 -9.76 22.25 11.74
C ALA A 90 -9.34 22.17 13.22
N PRO A 91 -9.35 23.28 13.97
CA PRO A 91 -9.10 23.28 15.41
C PRO A 91 -10.13 22.45 16.17
N LEU A 92 -9.67 21.48 16.98
CA LEU A 92 -10.51 20.67 17.86
C LEU A 92 -10.48 21.25 19.28
N HIS A 93 -11.66 21.61 19.81
CA HIS A 93 -11.84 22.01 21.21
C HIS A 93 -12.65 20.96 21.95
N VAL A 94 -12.24 20.64 23.18
CA VAL A 94 -12.90 19.66 24.04
C VAL A 94 -13.30 20.31 25.36
N THR A 95 -14.58 20.18 25.72
CA THR A 95 -15.13 20.64 26.99
C THR A 95 -14.89 19.57 28.06
N LEU A 96 -14.07 19.91 29.05
CA LEU A 96 -13.72 19.02 30.16
C LEU A 96 -14.27 19.56 31.48
N ARG A 97 -14.71 18.64 32.34
CA ARG A 97 -15.20 18.93 33.67
C ARG A 97 -14.30 18.28 34.71
N LEU A 98 -13.70 19.08 35.57
CA LEU A 98 -12.93 18.62 36.72
C LEU A 98 -13.82 18.73 37.97
N THR A 99 -14.02 17.61 38.65
CA THR A 99 -14.77 17.52 39.90
C THR A 99 -13.81 17.22 41.04
N ASN A 100 -13.84 18.04 42.08
CA ASN A 100 -13.16 17.77 43.33
C ASN A 100 -14.15 17.18 44.34
N HIS A 101 -13.96 15.90 44.68
CA HIS A 101 -14.86 15.19 45.59
C HIS A 101 -14.69 15.60 47.06
N GLU A 102 -13.59 16.26 47.45
CA GLU A 102 -13.41 16.78 48.81
C GLU A 102 -14.12 18.13 49.01
N THR A 103 -14.07 19.03 48.04
CA THR A 103 -14.69 20.37 48.14
C THR A 103 -16.07 20.47 47.48
N GLY A 104 -16.42 19.54 46.60
CA GLY A 104 -17.61 19.61 45.75
C GLY A 104 -17.50 20.63 44.61
N GLU A 105 -16.33 21.23 44.40
CA GLU A 105 -16.13 22.23 43.35
C GLU A 105 -16.04 21.57 41.96
N ILE A 106 -16.82 22.10 41.01
CA ILE A 106 -16.86 21.65 39.62
C ILE A 106 -16.35 22.77 38.72
N LYS A 107 -15.23 22.54 38.03
CA LYS A 107 -14.66 23.48 37.05
C LYS A 107 -14.84 22.91 35.65
N THR A 108 -15.60 23.60 34.80
CA THR A 108 -15.78 23.22 33.38
C THR A 108 -15.02 24.21 32.49
N GLN A 109 -14.21 23.70 31.56
CA GLN A 109 -13.40 24.54 30.66
C GLN A 109 -13.31 23.92 29.26
N ASP A 110 -13.33 24.77 28.23
CA ASP A 110 -13.04 24.40 26.85
C ASP A 110 -11.53 24.45 26.61
N VAL A 111 -10.93 23.30 26.29
CA VAL A 111 -9.49 23.14 26.09
C VAL A 111 -9.22 22.85 24.61
N PHE A 112 -8.24 23.54 24.02
CA PHE A 112 -7.78 23.26 22.66
C PHE A 112 -6.97 21.95 22.64
N PHE A 113 -7.36 21.01 21.77
CA PHE A 113 -6.79 19.67 21.65
C PHE A 113 -5.85 19.49 20.44
N GLY A 114 -5.66 20.54 19.64
CA GLY A 114 -4.84 20.52 18.43
C GLY A 114 -5.68 20.65 17.15
N ASP A 115 -4.99 20.81 16.02
CA ASP A 115 -5.61 20.84 14.71
C ASP A 115 -5.80 19.42 14.17
N PHE A 116 -7.02 19.11 13.72
CA PHE A 116 -7.39 17.80 13.21
C PHE A 116 -7.54 17.84 11.68
N PRO A 117 -6.83 17.01 10.91
CA PRO A 117 -6.96 16.98 9.45
C PRO A 117 -8.36 16.60 9.00
N LEU A 118 -8.94 17.38 8.09
CA LEU A 118 -10.26 17.17 7.52
C LEU A 118 -10.18 16.40 6.19
N MET A 119 -11.16 15.54 5.96
CA MET A 119 -11.35 14.88 4.67
C MET A 119 -12.02 15.87 3.68
N THR A 120 -11.54 15.86 2.44
CA THR A 120 -12.12 16.61 1.32
C THR A 120 -13.41 15.96 0.83
N ASP A 121 -14.22 16.68 0.04
CA ASP A 121 -15.46 16.12 -0.54
C ASP A 121 -15.18 14.94 -1.48
N SER A 122 -13.98 14.87 -2.07
CA SER A 122 -13.54 13.77 -2.94
C SER A 122 -13.00 12.56 -2.16
N GLY A 123 -12.97 12.60 -0.83
CA GLY A 123 -12.53 11.48 0.02
C GLY A 123 -11.01 11.39 0.23
N THR A 124 -10.29 12.52 0.15
CA THR A 124 -8.83 12.61 0.29
C THR A 124 -8.44 13.50 1.48
N PHE A 125 -7.15 13.55 1.83
CA PHE A 125 -6.60 14.46 2.85
C PHE A 125 -5.45 15.27 2.26
N VAL A 126 -5.37 16.56 2.57
CA VAL A 126 -4.23 17.41 2.20
C VAL A 126 -3.30 17.53 3.41
N ILE A 127 -2.12 16.92 3.30
CA ILE A 127 -1.11 16.88 4.36
C ILE A 127 0.20 17.45 3.82
N ASN A 128 0.66 18.55 4.40
CA ASN A 128 1.79 19.35 3.96
C ASN A 128 1.72 19.67 2.45
N GLY A 129 0.58 20.21 2.00
CA GLY A 129 0.32 20.53 0.59
C GLY A 129 0.03 19.34 -0.34
N ALA A 130 0.41 18.12 0.04
CA ALA A 130 0.25 16.94 -0.79
C ALA A 130 -1.06 16.18 -0.49
N GLU A 131 -1.72 15.71 -1.56
CA GLU A 131 -2.91 14.88 -1.42
C GLU A 131 -2.56 13.42 -1.08
N ARG A 132 -3.20 12.92 -0.03
CA ARG A 132 -3.04 11.57 0.49
C ARG A 132 -4.38 10.85 0.59
N VAL A 133 -4.32 9.53 0.45
CA VAL A 133 -5.46 8.63 0.65
C VAL A 133 -5.10 7.65 1.76
N ILE A 134 -6.04 7.45 2.69
CA ILE A 134 -5.91 6.41 3.71
C ILE A 134 -6.51 5.12 3.15
N VAL A 135 -5.65 4.17 2.82
CA VAL A 135 -6.05 2.87 2.24
C VAL A 135 -6.69 2.01 3.33
N SER A 136 -7.84 1.40 3.00
CA SER A 136 -8.54 0.52 3.91
C SER A 136 -7.75 -0.78 4.12
N GLN A 137 -7.73 -1.28 5.36
CA GLN A 137 -6.91 -2.44 5.72
C GLN A 137 -7.76 -3.69 5.90
N LEU A 138 -7.39 -4.80 5.26
CA LEU A 138 -8.00 -6.11 5.47
C LEU A 138 -7.25 -6.86 6.56
N VAL A 139 -7.92 -7.14 7.68
CA VAL A 139 -7.34 -7.82 8.85
C VAL A 139 -8.21 -8.98 9.29
N ARG A 140 -7.64 -9.91 10.06
CA ARG A 140 -8.42 -10.96 10.72
C ARG A 140 -9.38 -10.33 11.73
N SER A 141 -10.63 -10.77 11.73
CA SER A 141 -11.62 -10.27 12.68
C SER A 141 -11.33 -10.81 14.10
N PRO A 142 -11.58 -10.04 15.16
CA PRO A 142 -11.54 -10.58 16.52
C PRO A 142 -12.58 -11.68 16.69
N GLY A 143 -12.23 -12.76 17.38
CA GLY A 143 -13.11 -13.93 17.54
C GLY A 143 -12.35 -15.19 17.94
N VAL A 144 -13.08 -16.31 17.93
CA VAL A 144 -12.55 -17.65 18.24
C VAL A 144 -12.46 -18.43 16.93
N TYR A 145 -11.28 -18.98 16.66
CA TYR A 145 -10.98 -19.73 15.43
C TYR A 145 -10.50 -21.12 15.74
N TYR A 146 -11.10 -22.12 15.11
CA TYR A 146 -10.72 -23.52 15.23
C TYR A 146 -10.04 -24.03 13.97
N HIS A 147 -8.96 -24.79 14.13
CA HIS A 147 -8.26 -25.44 13.02
C HIS A 147 -7.95 -26.91 13.36
N CYS A 148 -7.69 -27.69 12.34
CA CYS A 148 -7.28 -29.09 12.47
C CYS A 148 -6.05 -29.30 11.57
N ASP A 149 -4.91 -29.51 12.21
CA ASP A 149 -3.68 -29.93 11.54
C ASP A 149 -3.51 -31.44 11.65
N TYR A 150 -2.56 -32.01 10.92
CA TYR A 150 -2.19 -33.41 11.05
C TYR A 150 -0.75 -33.55 11.54
N ASP A 151 -0.54 -34.38 12.56
CA ASP A 151 0.80 -34.77 12.97
C ASP A 151 1.49 -35.57 11.84
N LYS A 152 2.81 -35.74 11.93
CA LYS A 152 3.61 -36.61 11.05
C LYS A 152 3.07 -38.05 10.98
N ASN A 153 2.36 -38.50 12.01
CA ASN A 153 1.72 -39.82 12.09
C ASN A 153 0.30 -39.86 11.50
N GLY A 154 -0.19 -38.76 10.89
CA GLY A 154 -1.53 -38.66 10.32
C GLY A 154 -2.66 -38.52 11.35
N ARG A 155 -2.35 -38.26 12.63
CA ARG A 155 -3.37 -38.01 13.65
C ARG A 155 -3.84 -36.55 13.59
N PRO A 156 -5.16 -36.28 13.67
CA PRO A 156 -5.66 -34.93 13.71
C PRO A 156 -5.27 -34.26 15.03
N ILE A 157 -4.62 -33.10 14.93
CA ILE A 157 -4.33 -32.19 16.02
C ILE A 157 -5.29 -31.02 15.88
N TYR A 158 -6.19 -30.89 16.85
CA TYR A 158 -7.05 -29.72 16.92
C TYR A 158 -6.33 -28.58 17.62
N GLY A 159 -6.55 -27.38 17.11
CA GLY A 159 -6.07 -26.14 17.69
C GLY A 159 -7.15 -25.07 17.71
N THR A 160 -6.97 -24.08 18.57
CA THR A 160 -7.89 -22.94 18.67
C THR A 160 -7.14 -21.69 19.05
N THR A 161 -7.56 -20.56 18.49
CA THR A 161 -7.01 -19.25 18.83
C THR A 161 -8.15 -18.27 19.09
N VAL A 162 -8.13 -17.67 20.28
CA VAL A 162 -9.00 -16.54 20.64
C VAL A 162 -8.24 -15.25 20.43
N ILE A 163 -8.65 -14.50 19.42
CA ILE A 163 -7.99 -13.26 18.98
C ILE A 163 -8.82 -12.07 19.46
N PRO A 164 -8.29 -11.22 20.36
CA PRO A 164 -8.94 -9.96 20.72
C PRO A 164 -8.71 -8.87 19.68
N ASN A 165 -9.48 -7.78 19.76
CA ASN A 165 -9.16 -6.56 19.05
C ASN A 165 -7.90 -5.90 19.64
N ARG A 166 -7.81 -5.91 20.98
CA ARG A 166 -6.67 -5.47 21.77
C ARG A 166 -6.58 -6.30 23.05
N GLY A 167 -5.41 -6.84 23.37
CA GLY A 167 -5.20 -7.62 24.59
C GLY A 167 -4.32 -8.84 24.35
N ALA A 168 -4.25 -9.71 25.35
CA ALA A 168 -3.49 -10.96 25.29
C ALA A 168 -4.20 -12.03 24.44
N TRP A 169 -3.43 -12.83 23.70
CA TRP A 169 -3.99 -13.94 22.94
C TRP A 169 -4.15 -15.17 23.83
N LEU A 170 -5.16 -15.99 23.53
CA LEU A 170 -5.40 -17.26 24.20
C LEU A 170 -5.45 -18.39 23.16
N GLU A 171 -4.56 -19.36 23.29
CA GLU A 171 -4.37 -20.44 22.30
C GLU A 171 -4.54 -21.80 22.98
N TYR A 172 -5.30 -22.70 22.36
CA TYR A 172 -5.47 -24.09 22.78
C TYR A 172 -4.90 -25.02 21.73
N GLU A 173 -4.25 -26.10 22.15
CA GLU A 173 -3.69 -27.10 21.23
C GLU A 173 -3.73 -28.50 21.86
N THR A 174 -3.96 -29.51 21.04
CA THR A 174 -3.75 -30.91 21.41
C THR A 174 -2.35 -31.36 20.97
N ASP A 175 -1.64 -32.16 21.77
CA ASP A 175 -0.39 -32.80 21.33
C ASP A 175 -0.63 -34.18 20.71
N ALA A 176 0.43 -34.81 20.17
CA ALA A 176 0.36 -36.16 19.59
C ALA A 176 -0.07 -37.26 20.58
N LYS A 177 -0.05 -36.98 21.89
CA LYS A 177 -0.51 -37.87 22.98
C LYS A 177 -1.95 -37.56 23.43
N ASN A 178 -2.68 -36.73 22.69
CA ASN A 178 -4.02 -36.25 23.02
C ASN A 178 -4.10 -35.42 24.32
N LEU A 179 -2.98 -34.85 24.79
CA LEU A 179 -3.00 -33.92 25.92
C LEU A 179 -3.37 -32.52 25.44
N ALA A 180 -4.29 -31.86 26.14
CA ALA A 180 -4.72 -30.52 25.82
C ALA A 180 -3.92 -29.47 26.61
N TYR A 181 -3.37 -28.50 25.89
CA TYR A 181 -2.60 -27.39 26.47
C TYR A 181 -3.25 -26.05 26.15
N VAL A 182 -2.91 -25.08 26.98
CA VAL A 182 -3.18 -23.67 26.77
C VAL A 182 -1.88 -22.87 26.75
N ARG A 183 -1.82 -21.87 25.88
CA ARG A 183 -0.79 -20.81 25.89
C ARG A 183 -1.48 -19.47 26.07
N ILE A 184 -0.92 -18.67 26.96
CA ILE A 184 -1.37 -17.30 27.22
C ILE A 184 -0.30 -16.37 26.65
N ASP A 185 -0.66 -15.49 25.73
CA ASP A 185 0.23 -14.47 25.17
C ASP A 185 1.56 -15.04 24.61
N ARG A 186 1.47 -16.18 23.90
CA ARG A 186 2.61 -16.90 23.31
C ARG A 186 3.68 -17.37 24.32
N THR A 187 3.31 -17.51 25.59
CA THR A 187 4.18 -18.12 26.61
C THR A 187 4.25 -19.66 26.49
N ARG A 188 5.04 -20.29 27.35
CA ARG A 188 5.20 -21.76 27.39
C ARG A 188 3.88 -22.46 27.68
N LYS A 189 3.68 -23.63 27.05
CA LYS A 189 2.51 -24.50 27.25
C LYS A 189 2.24 -24.80 28.72
N LEU A 190 0.98 -24.72 29.10
CA LEU A 190 0.42 -25.16 30.38
C LEU A 190 -0.68 -26.20 30.11
N PRO A 191 -0.90 -27.21 30.98
CA PRO A 191 -2.08 -28.07 30.88
C PRO A 191 -3.35 -27.21 30.93
N MET A 192 -4.32 -27.50 30.07
CA MET A 192 -5.52 -26.65 29.94
C MET A 192 -6.34 -26.59 31.24
N THR A 193 -6.30 -27.64 32.05
CA THR A 193 -6.98 -27.71 33.36
C THR A 193 -6.48 -26.67 34.35
N VAL A 194 -5.22 -26.21 34.25
CA VAL A 194 -4.67 -25.13 35.10
C VAL A 194 -5.44 -23.83 34.90
N LEU A 195 -5.80 -23.48 33.65
CA LEU A 195 -6.61 -22.30 33.38
C LEU A 195 -8.04 -22.48 33.88
N VAL A 196 -8.63 -23.67 33.69
CA VAL A 196 -9.98 -24.00 34.14
C VAL A 196 -10.10 -23.89 35.67
N ARG A 197 -9.09 -24.38 36.42
CA ARG A 197 -9.03 -24.23 37.88
C ARG A 197 -8.89 -22.78 38.31
N ALA A 198 -8.05 -21.99 37.62
CA ALA A 198 -7.93 -20.57 37.91
C ALA A 198 -9.27 -19.80 37.73
N LEU A 199 -10.14 -20.26 36.83
CA LEU A 199 -11.49 -19.70 36.63
C LEU A 199 -12.52 -20.16 37.68
N GLY A 200 -12.17 -21.08 38.59
CA GLY A 200 -12.98 -21.42 39.76
C GLY A 200 -13.58 -22.83 39.81
N LEU A 201 -13.31 -23.68 38.81
CA LEU A 201 -13.68 -25.11 38.85
C LEU A 201 -12.56 -25.90 39.56
N GLU A 202 -12.73 -26.09 40.87
CA GLU A 202 -11.65 -26.52 41.76
C GLU A 202 -11.30 -28.02 41.65
N SER A 203 -12.30 -28.92 41.73
CA SER A 203 -12.06 -30.36 41.77
C SER A 203 -12.09 -31.04 40.40
N ASP A 204 -11.41 -32.18 40.28
CA ASP A 204 -11.40 -32.97 39.04
C ASP A 204 -12.80 -33.46 38.68
N SER A 205 -13.64 -33.77 39.68
CA SER A 205 -15.05 -34.08 39.49
C SER A 205 -15.84 -32.92 38.92
N ASP A 206 -15.64 -31.69 39.41
CA ASP A 206 -16.36 -30.51 38.91
C ASP A 206 -16.03 -30.24 37.43
N ILE A 207 -14.75 -30.39 37.07
CA ILE A 207 -14.29 -30.22 35.68
C ILE A 207 -14.90 -31.30 34.77
N GLN A 208 -14.95 -32.56 35.23
CA GLN A 208 -15.57 -33.66 34.48
C GLN A 208 -17.09 -33.51 34.37
N ASP A 209 -17.76 -33.00 35.40
CA ASP A 209 -19.21 -32.77 35.39
C ASP A 209 -19.59 -31.60 34.49
N PHE A 210 -18.74 -30.58 34.42
CA PHE A 210 -18.90 -29.43 33.52
C PHE A 210 -18.71 -29.85 32.05
N PHE A 211 -17.54 -30.34 31.67
CA PHE A 211 -17.21 -30.63 30.26
C PHE A 211 -17.72 -31.99 29.76
N GLY A 212 -18.04 -32.91 30.66
CA GLY A 212 -18.24 -34.33 30.36
C GLY A 212 -16.92 -35.10 30.32
N LYS A 213 -17.01 -36.43 30.33
CA LYS A 213 -15.84 -37.31 30.25
C LYS A 213 -15.34 -37.40 28.81
N SER A 214 -14.05 -37.07 28.60
CA SER A 214 -13.32 -37.30 27.35
C SER A 214 -11.93 -37.83 27.64
N ASP A 215 -11.37 -38.60 26.70
CA ASP A 215 -10.02 -39.16 26.84
C ASP A 215 -8.97 -38.06 26.96
N SER A 216 -9.08 -37.03 26.12
CA SER A 216 -8.17 -35.88 26.14
C SER A 216 -8.21 -35.13 27.47
N LEU A 217 -9.40 -34.90 28.05
CA LEU A 217 -9.54 -34.26 29.35
C LEU A 217 -8.98 -35.13 30.47
N SER A 218 -9.24 -36.45 30.44
CA SER A 218 -8.77 -37.40 31.45
C SER A 218 -7.24 -37.46 31.49
N PHE A 219 -6.58 -37.61 30.32
CA PHE A 219 -5.12 -37.57 30.24
C PHE A 219 -4.53 -36.23 30.70
N THR A 220 -5.23 -35.13 30.42
CA THR A 220 -4.78 -33.79 30.84
C THR A 220 -4.88 -33.62 32.35
N LEU A 221 -5.95 -34.11 32.99
CA LEU A 221 -6.12 -34.12 34.44
C LEU A 221 -5.05 -34.98 35.14
N GLU A 222 -4.72 -36.16 34.59
CA GLU A 222 -3.66 -37.03 35.13
C GLU A 222 -2.28 -36.34 35.11
N LYS A 223 -2.03 -35.49 34.11
CA LYS A 223 -0.79 -34.71 34.01
C LYS A 223 -0.75 -33.50 34.94
N ASP A 224 -1.91 -32.99 35.33
CA ASP A 224 -2.10 -31.83 36.21
C ASP A 224 -2.00 -32.22 37.69
N MET A 225 -0.77 -32.52 38.12
CA MET A 225 -0.47 -32.93 39.49
C MET A 225 -0.39 -31.74 40.45
N HIS A 226 -0.97 -31.89 41.64
CA HIS A 226 -0.87 -30.93 42.74
C HIS A 226 0.54 -30.99 43.35
N LYS A 227 1.37 -29.99 43.10
CA LYS A 227 2.79 -29.98 43.50
C LYS A 227 2.96 -29.53 44.95
N ASN A 228 2.13 -28.59 45.41
CA ASN A 228 2.19 -28.05 46.76
C ASN A 228 0.87 -28.26 47.53
N PRO A 229 0.79 -29.27 48.42
CA PRO A 229 -0.40 -29.55 49.23
C PRO A 229 -0.83 -28.43 50.18
N ALA A 230 0.01 -27.41 50.39
CA ALA A 230 -0.29 -26.28 51.27
C ALA A 230 -1.14 -25.19 50.57
N ASP A 231 -1.17 -25.16 49.25
CA ASP A 231 -2.01 -24.25 48.47
C ASP A 231 -3.30 -24.96 48.06
N THR A 232 -4.41 -24.24 47.88
CA THR A 232 -5.57 -24.80 47.18
C THR A 232 -5.21 -25.06 45.71
N ARG A 233 -6.00 -25.92 45.04
CA ARG A 233 -5.83 -26.19 43.61
C ARG A 233 -5.93 -24.91 42.76
N VAL A 234 -6.80 -23.97 43.15
CA VAL A 234 -6.99 -22.68 42.48
C VAL A 234 -5.79 -21.76 42.71
N ALA A 235 -5.34 -21.63 43.96
CA ALA A 235 -4.18 -20.83 44.34
C ALA A 235 -2.90 -21.27 43.65
N GLU A 236 -2.65 -22.58 43.58
CA GLU A 236 -1.51 -23.15 42.86
C GLU A 236 -1.58 -22.82 41.37
N SER A 237 -2.76 -22.98 40.76
CA SER A 237 -2.97 -22.72 39.34
C SER A 237 -2.72 -21.26 38.96
N LEU A 238 -3.18 -20.31 39.79
CA LEU A 238 -2.91 -18.89 39.64
C LEU A 238 -1.41 -18.58 39.71
N LYS A 239 -0.70 -19.15 40.70
CA LYS A 239 0.75 -18.99 40.86
C LYS A 239 1.53 -19.59 39.68
N ASP A 240 1.10 -20.72 39.15
CA ASP A 240 1.70 -21.36 37.98
C ASP A 240 1.56 -20.50 36.72
N ILE A 241 0.38 -19.90 36.50
CA ILE A 241 0.17 -18.94 35.41
C ILE A 241 1.06 -17.70 35.60
N TYR A 242 1.14 -17.17 36.82
CA TYR A 242 1.96 -15.99 37.13
C TYR A 242 3.44 -16.23 36.84
N GLU A 243 3.99 -17.37 37.27
CA GLU A 243 5.40 -17.72 37.04
C GLU A 243 5.76 -17.76 35.55
N ARG A 244 4.82 -18.17 34.68
CA ARG A 244 5.04 -18.19 33.23
C ARG A 244 4.91 -16.82 32.58
N LEU A 245 4.04 -15.97 33.11
CA LEU A 245 3.86 -14.61 32.61
C LEU A 245 4.97 -13.66 33.09
N ARG A 246 5.46 -13.85 34.31
CA ARG A 246 6.47 -13.01 34.97
C ARG A 246 7.54 -13.87 35.66
N PRO A 247 8.48 -14.43 34.88
CA PRO A 247 9.53 -15.27 35.44
C PRO A 247 10.46 -14.46 36.36
N GLY A 248 10.71 -14.97 37.56
CA GLY A 248 11.64 -14.37 38.53
C GLY A 248 11.02 -13.39 39.53
N GLU A 249 9.75 -13.02 39.37
CA GLU A 249 9.03 -12.23 40.40
C GLU A 249 8.44 -13.15 41.49
N PRO A 250 8.43 -12.71 42.77
CA PRO A 250 7.79 -13.48 43.84
C PRO A 250 6.28 -13.60 43.58
N LYS A 251 5.76 -14.83 43.63
CA LYS A 251 4.36 -15.14 43.33
C LYS A 251 3.52 -15.22 44.60
N THR A 252 2.56 -14.31 44.76
CA THR A 252 1.50 -14.40 45.76
C THR A 252 0.17 -14.68 45.07
N THR A 253 -0.78 -15.27 45.79
CA THR A 253 -2.10 -15.61 45.25
C THR A 253 -2.83 -14.35 44.77
N ASP A 254 -2.83 -13.29 45.58
CA ASP A 254 -3.51 -12.03 45.27
C ASP A 254 -2.88 -11.29 44.08
N SER A 255 -1.55 -11.27 43.98
CA SER A 255 -0.88 -10.66 42.82
C SER A 255 -1.15 -11.45 41.54
N SER A 256 -1.21 -12.79 41.65
CA SER A 256 -1.54 -13.69 40.55
C SER A 256 -2.96 -13.49 40.04
N ARG A 257 -3.93 -13.42 40.98
CA ARG A 257 -5.33 -13.11 40.70
C ARG A 257 -5.48 -11.75 40.01
N SER A 258 -4.89 -10.72 40.59
CA SER A 258 -4.96 -9.35 40.06
C SER A 258 -4.35 -9.23 38.68
N LEU A 259 -3.22 -9.92 38.42
CA LEU A 259 -2.59 -9.93 37.11
C LEU A 259 -3.48 -10.59 36.06
N LEU A 260 -4.07 -11.74 36.37
CA LEU A 260 -4.91 -12.47 35.42
C LEU A 260 -6.20 -11.71 35.12
N TYR A 261 -6.82 -11.10 36.14
CA TYR A 261 -7.93 -10.17 35.98
C TYR A 261 -7.58 -9.01 35.06
N ALA A 262 -6.49 -8.29 35.35
CA ALA A 262 -6.06 -7.15 34.55
C ALA A 262 -5.68 -7.53 33.10
N ARG A 263 -5.32 -8.80 32.84
CA ARG A 263 -4.92 -9.25 31.51
C ARG A 263 -6.10 -9.52 30.59
N PHE A 264 -7.19 -10.10 31.11
CA PHE A 264 -8.32 -10.60 30.31
C PHE A 264 -9.66 -9.93 30.63
N PHE A 265 -9.93 -9.68 31.91
CA PHE A 265 -11.26 -9.27 32.37
C PHE A 265 -11.39 -7.75 32.59
N ASP A 266 -10.28 -7.01 32.61
CA ASP A 266 -10.28 -5.54 32.68
C ASP A 266 -10.60 -4.90 31.31
N PRO A 267 -11.74 -4.19 31.15
CA PRO A 267 -12.12 -3.54 29.89
C PRO A 267 -11.11 -2.51 29.39
N LYS A 268 -10.30 -1.92 30.28
CA LYS A 268 -9.28 -0.93 29.89
C LYS A 268 -8.09 -1.56 29.19
N ARG A 269 -7.82 -2.84 29.46
CA ARG A 269 -6.64 -3.57 28.97
C ARG A 269 -6.99 -4.63 27.92
N TYR A 270 -8.20 -5.18 27.97
CA TYR A 270 -8.69 -6.19 27.05
C TYR A 270 -9.98 -5.72 26.36
N ASP A 271 -10.00 -5.80 25.04
CA ASP A 271 -11.10 -5.33 24.21
C ASP A 271 -11.27 -6.24 22.99
N LEU A 272 -12.50 -6.71 22.78
CA LEU A 272 -12.96 -7.50 21.65
C LEU A 272 -13.53 -6.62 20.54
N ALA A 273 -13.84 -5.35 20.83
CA ALA A 273 -14.71 -4.48 20.07
C ALA A 273 -16.14 -5.07 19.88
N PRO A 274 -17.13 -4.28 19.44
CA PRO A 274 -18.48 -4.79 19.18
C PRO A 274 -18.50 -5.97 18.19
N VAL A 275 -17.60 -5.94 17.19
CA VAL A 275 -17.46 -7.02 16.21
C VAL A 275 -16.98 -8.33 16.84
N GLY A 276 -16.04 -8.30 17.77
CA GLY A 276 -15.52 -9.51 18.42
C GLY A 276 -16.56 -10.16 19.31
N ARG A 277 -17.31 -9.34 20.08
CA ARG A 277 -18.45 -9.83 20.88
C ARG A 277 -19.50 -10.48 19.99
N TYR A 278 -19.90 -9.83 18.89
CA TYR A 278 -20.82 -10.39 17.90
C TYR A 278 -20.32 -11.73 17.33
N LYS A 279 -19.04 -11.82 16.94
CA LYS A 279 -18.43 -13.03 16.38
C LYS A 279 -18.38 -14.19 17.39
N ILE A 280 -17.99 -13.92 18.64
CA ILE A 280 -17.91 -14.93 19.70
C ILE A 280 -19.31 -15.46 20.02
N ASN A 281 -20.28 -14.57 20.24
CA ASN A 281 -21.66 -14.97 20.51
C ASN A 281 -22.22 -15.80 19.35
N LYS A 282 -21.99 -15.40 18.10
CA LYS A 282 -22.44 -16.16 16.92
C LYS A 282 -21.76 -17.54 16.83
N LYS A 283 -20.45 -17.64 17.07
CA LYS A 283 -19.71 -18.91 16.96
C LYS A 283 -20.06 -19.90 18.07
N LEU A 284 -20.24 -19.41 19.30
CA LEU A 284 -20.50 -20.25 20.48
C LEU A 284 -22.01 -20.50 20.71
N SER A 285 -22.90 -19.81 19.99
CA SER A 285 -24.34 -20.00 20.09
C SER A 285 -24.79 -21.42 19.77
N LEU A 286 -25.73 -21.95 20.57
CA LEU A 286 -26.36 -23.24 20.30
C LEU A 286 -27.19 -23.25 19.01
N LYS A 287 -27.67 -22.08 18.55
CA LYS A 287 -28.44 -21.96 17.29
C LYS A 287 -27.67 -22.56 16.11
N ASN A 288 -26.39 -22.25 16.01
CA ASN A 288 -25.54 -22.71 14.91
C ASN A 288 -25.01 -24.13 15.14
N ARG A 289 -24.86 -24.55 16.41
CA ARG A 289 -24.23 -25.83 16.78
C ARG A 289 -25.19 -27.01 16.80
N LEU A 290 -26.47 -26.79 17.03
CA LEU A 290 -27.48 -27.85 17.14
C LEU A 290 -27.98 -28.37 15.79
N LEU A 291 -27.83 -27.60 14.71
CA LEU A 291 -28.33 -27.98 13.40
C LEU A 291 -27.69 -29.30 12.94
N ARG A 292 -28.51 -30.24 12.44
CA ARG A 292 -28.12 -31.60 12.03
C ARG A 292 -27.53 -32.48 13.14
N GLN A 293 -27.74 -32.13 14.41
CA GLN A 293 -27.35 -32.97 15.55
C GLN A 293 -28.54 -33.78 16.07
N THR A 294 -28.24 -34.91 16.72
CA THR A 294 -29.25 -35.78 17.36
C THR A 294 -29.31 -35.47 18.84
N LEU A 295 -30.49 -35.07 19.33
CA LEU A 295 -30.69 -34.71 20.73
C LEU A 295 -30.59 -35.94 21.65
N ALA A 296 -29.78 -35.85 22.71
CA ALA A 296 -29.66 -36.89 23.73
C ALA A 296 -30.62 -36.69 24.92
N GLU A 297 -31.34 -35.57 24.94
CA GLU A 297 -32.37 -35.24 25.92
C GLU A 297 -33.66 -34.73 25.25
N THR A 298 -34.76 -34.67 26.02
CA THR A 298 -36.03 -34.08 25.56
C THR A 298 -36.04 -32.60 25.91
N LEU A 299 -36.33 -31.75 24.93
CA LEU A 299 -36.47 -30.30 25.11
C LEU A 299 -37.95 -29.96 25.30
N ALA A 300 -38.26 -29.32 26.43
CA ALA A 300 -39.61 -28.88 26.78
C ALA A 300 -39.57 -27.42 27.22
N ASP A 301 -40.65 -26.69 26.97
CA ASP A 301 -40.82 -25.30 27.41
C ASP A 301 -40.84 -25.25 28.95
N PRO A 302 -40.00 -24.42 29.60
CA PRO A 302 -39.94 -24.30 31.06
C PRO A 302 -41.25 -23.82 31.70
N ASP A 303 -42.08 -23.03 31.00
CA ASP A 303 -43.34 -22.50 31.57
C ASP A 303 -44.52 -23.45 31.37
N THR A 304 -44.65 -23.99 30.15
CA THR A 304 -45.83 -24.77 29.74
C THR A 304 -45.63 -26.27 29.88
N GLY A 305 -44.39 -26.74 29.94
CA GLY A 305 -44.03 -28.16 29.91
C GLY A 305 -44.29 -28.83 28.55
N GLU A 306 -44.64 -28.06 27.52
CA GLU A 306 -44.89 -28.60 26.18
C GLU A 306 -43.59 -29.14 25.58
N ILE A 307 -43.63 -30.36 25.05
CA ILE A 307 -42.46 -31.00 24.44
C ILE A 307 -42.22 -30.36 23.07
N ILE A 308 -41.14 -29.58 22.97
CA ILE A 308 -40.70 -28.94 21.72
C ILE A 308 -40.01 -29.97 20.82
N ALA A 309 -39.13 -30.81 21.40
CA ALA A 309 -38.41 -31.85 20.69
C ALA A 309 -38.13 -33.06 21.58
N LYS A 310 -38.36 -34.28 21.07
CA LYS A 310 -38.10 -35.53 21.81
C LYS A 310 -36.64 -35.96 21.72
N LYS A 311 -36.16 -36.66 22.74
CA LYS A 311 -34.86 -37.38 22.70
C LYS A 311 -34.79 -38.27 21.44
N GLY A 312 -33.65 -38.24 20.75
CA GLY A 312 -33.40 -38.98 19.52
C GLY A 312 -33.84 -38.26 18.24
N THR A 313 -34.47 -37.09 18.34
CA THR A 313 -34.84 -36.29 17.16
C THR A 313 -33.60 -35.59 16.57
N VAL A 314 -33.47 -35.64 15.25
CA VAL A 314 -32.45 -34.86 14.52
C VAL A 314 -32.98 -33.44 14.31
N VAL A 315 -32.17 -32.43 14.61
CA VAL A 315 -32.56 -31.03 14.46
C VAL A 315 -32.49 -30.61 12.98
N THR A 316 -33.66 -30.47 12.34
CA THR A 316 -33.84 -29.94 10.98
C THR A 316 -34.07 -28.42 11.00
N HIS A 317 -34.05 -27.75 9.83
CA HIS A 317 -34.32 -26.30 9.74
C HIS A 317 -35.70 -25.93 10.32
N GLU A 318 -36.77 -26.67 9.99
CA GLU A 318 -38.11 -26.42 10.53
C GLU A 318 -38.19 -26.54 12.06
N LEU A 319 -37.43 -27.48 12.64
CA LEU A 319 -37.37 -27.64 14.09
C LEU A 319 -36.51 -26.53 14.71
N MET A 320 -35.45 -26.09 14.02
CA MET A 320 -34.59 -25.00 14.46
C MET A 320 -35.37 -23.68 14.52
N ASP A 321 -36.17 -23.33 13.50
CA ASP A 321 -36.99 -22.10 13.49
C ASP A 321 -37.97 -22.04 14.68
N LYS A 322 -38.46 -23.21 15.12
CA LYS A 322 -39.28 -23.33 16.33
C LYS A 322 -38.44 -23.17 17.59
N LEU A 323 -37.29 -23.88 17.66
CA LEU A 323 -36.37 -23.85 18.79
C LEU A 323 -35.72 -22.48 19.00
N GLU A 324 -35.50 -21.71 17.94
CA GLU A 324 -34.78 -20.45 17.98
C GLU A 324 -35.44 -19.46 18.95
N LYS A 325 -36.77 -19.38 18.92
CA LYS A 325 -37.56 -18.53 19.84
C LYS A 325 -37.40 -18.92 21.30
N TYR A 326 -37.14 -20.19 21.59
CA TYR A 326 -36.91 -20.68 22.96
C TYR A 326 -35.45 -20.53 23.37
N LEU A 327 -34.51 -20.78 22.46
CA LEU A 327 -33.08 -20.61 22.71
C LEU A 327 -32.72 -19.16 23.06
N ASP A 328 -33.47 -18.19 22.54
CA ASP A 328 -33.33 -16.76 22.87
C ASP A 328 -33.88 -16.36 24.25
N ARG A 329 -34.55 -17.27 24.97
CA ARG A 329 -35.02 -16.99 26.34
C ARG A 329 -33.90 -17.22 27.35
N ASP A 330 -33.80 -16.34 28.34
CA ASP A 330 -32.79 -16.42 29.41
C ASP A 330 -32.95 -17.63 30.34
N ASP A 331 -34.16 -18.17 30.45
CA ASP A 331 -34.51 -19.29 31.33
C ASP A 331 -34.36 -20.67 30.66
N PHE A 332 -34.19 -20.72 29.34
CA PHE A 332 -34.21 -21.97 28.60
C PHE A 332 -32.84 -22.68 28.65
N LYS A 333 -32.78 -23.79 29.40
CA LYS A 333 -31.59 -24.66 29.51
C LYS A 333 -30.32 -23.91 29.99
N THR A 334 -30.54 -22.85 30.76
CA THR A 334 -29.50 -22.04 31.37
C THR A 334 -29.10 -22.64 32.72
N VAL A 335 -27.81 -22.82 32.95
CA VAL A 335 -27.22 -23.35 34.18
C VAL A 335 -26.20 -22.36 34.72
N THR A 336 -26.36 -22.01 36.00
CA THR A 336 -25.43 -21.11 36.71
C THR A 336 -24.51 -21.93 37.61
N TYR A 337 -23.20 -21.76 37.42
CA TYR A 337 -22.15 -22.38 38.20
C TYR A 337 -21.54 -21.36 39.17
N GLN A 338 -21.33 -21.79 40.41
CA GLN A 338 -20.69 -20.95 41.43
C GLN A 338 -19.18 -21.25 41.47
N PRO A 339 -18.31 -20.33 41.04
CA PRO A 339 -16.88 -20.53 41.15
C PRO A 339 -16.40 -20.47 42.61
N SER A 340 -15.23 -21.07 42.89
CA SER A 340 -14.55 -20.94 44.19
C SER A 340 -14.25 -19.47 44.54
N GLU A 341 -14.29 -19.09 45.82
CA GLU A 341 -14.03 -17.71 46.27
C GLU A 341 -12.61 -17.20 45.92
N GLU A 342 -11.67 -18.14 45.79
CA GLU A 342 -10.28 -17.87 45.40
C GLU A 342 -10.07 -17.76 43.87
N ALA A 343 -11.11 -17.98 43.07
CA ALA A 343 -11.06 -17.85 41.60
C ALA A 343 -10.70 -16.43 41.17
N VAL A 344 -10.30 -16.24 39.90
CA VAL A 344 -10.04 -14.90 39.35
C VAL A 344 -11.25 -13.99 39.55
N LEU A 345 -12.43 -14.49 39.19
CA LEU A 345 -13.73 -13.85 39.34
C LEU A 345 -14.63 -14.77 40.17
N PRO A 346 -15.16 -14.31 41.31
CA PRO A 346 -16.03 -15.12 42.18
C PRO A 346 -17.51 -15.01 41.77
N ASP A 347 -17.84 -14.20 40.76
CA ASP A 347 -19.20 -13.98 40.30
C ASP A 347 -19.80 -15.23 39.64
N PRO A 348 -21.11 -15.51 39.82
CA PRO A 348 -21.76 -16.67 39.23
C PRO A 348 -21.60 -16.71 37.70
N ILE A 349 -21.17 -17.85 37.16
CA ILE A 349 -20.96 -18.04 35.72
C ILE A 349 -22.20 -18.71 35.14
N THR A 350 -22.89 -18.03 34.23
CA THR A 350 -24.09 -18.55 33.59
C THR A 350 -23.77 -19.01 32.17
N VAL A 351 -24.15 -20.25 31.83
CA VAL A 351 -23.97 -20.85 30.50
C VAL A 351 -25.25 -21.58 30.08
N GLN A 352 -25.43 -21.76 28.78
CA GLN A 352 -26.55 -22.55 28.24
C GLN A 352 -26.03 -23.93 27.82
N GLU A 353 -26.63 -25.03 28.29
CA GLU A 353 -26.19 -26.40 27.95
C GLU A 353 -27.29 -27.28 27.35
N ILE A 354 -26.97 -27.99 26.26
CA ILE A 354 -27.84 -29.01 25.66
C ILE A 354 -27.04 -30.28 25.35
N LYS A 355 -27.63 -31.45 25.62
CA LYS A 355 -27.00 -32.77 25.43
C LYS A 355 -27.32 -33.35 24.05
N VAL A 356 -26.30 -33.79 23.32
CA VAL A 356 -26.39 -34.45 22.01
C VAL A 356 -25.59 -35.74 21.98
N PHE A 357 -25.86 -36.60 21.00
CA PHE A 357 -25.01 -37.78 20.74
C PHE A 357 -23.78 -37.40 19.92
N SER A 358 -22.63 -38.02 20.21
CA SER A 358 -21.40 -37.87 19.41
C SER A 358 -21.59 -38.46 18.01
N LYS A 359 -20.93 -37.88 17.00
CA LYS A 359 -20.92 -38.43 15.63
C LYS A 359 -19.90 -39.54 15.47
N VAL A 360 -18.86 -39.55 16.31
CA VAL A 360 -17.80 -40.56 16.30
C VAL A 360 -18.25 -41.79 17.10
N ASP A 361 -18.87 -41.58 18.26
CA ASP A 361 -19.40 -42.64 19.11
C ASP A 361 -20.90 -42.39 19.43
N PRO A 362 -21.83 -43.04 18.71
CA PRO A 362 -23.26 -42.83 18.88
C PRO A 362 -23.82 -43.16 20.28
N GLU A 363 -23.12 -43.94 21.11
CA GLU A 363 -23.55 -44.24 22.49
C GLU A 363 -23.10 -43.15 23.49
N ARG A 364 -22.12 -42.33 23.10
CA ARG A 364 -21.56 -41.28 23.94
C ARG A 364 -22.43 -40.01 23.89
N VAL A 365 -22.82 -39.55 25.07
CA VAL A 365 -23.54 -38.28 25.26
C VAL A 365 -22.52 -37.17 25.50
N VAL A 366 -22.58 -36.13 24.67
CA VAL A 366 -21.73 -34.93 24.75
C VAL A 366 -22.58 -33.73 25.13
N LYS A 367 -22.06 -32.90 26.05
CA LYS A 367 -22.68 -31.62 26.41
C LYS A 367 -22.17 -30.52 25.48
N LEU A 368 -23.07 -29.83 24.78
CA LEU A 368 -22.76 -28.60 24.05
C LEU A 368 -23.05 -27.42 24.97
N ILE A 369 -22.01 -26.62 25.26
CA ILE A 369 -22.08 -25.47 26.16
C ILE A 369 -21.89 -24.19 25.35
N SER A 370 -22.80 -23.24 25.52
CA SER A 370 -22.75 -21.90 24.95
C SER A 370 -22.56 -20.84 26.03
N ASN A 371 -22.01 -19.70 25.64
CA ASN A 371 -21.74 -18.56 26.51
C ASN A 371 -23.00 -17.81 26.96
N GLY A 372 -24.19 -18.26 26.55
CA GLY A 372 -25.48 -17.67 26.92
C GLY A 372 -25.73 -16.33 26.23
N HIS A 373 -26.57 -15.51 26.85
CA HIS A 373 -26.98 -14.21 26.31
C HIS A 373 -26.16 -13.07 26.93
N ILE A 374 -24.96 -12.84 26.39
CA ILE A 374 -24.10 -11.72 26.79
C ILE A 374 -24.40 -10.51 25.90
N GLY A 375 -24.70 -9.37 26.52
CA GLY A 375 -25.00 -8.11 25.84
C GLY A 375 -23.86 -7.60 24.94
N GLU A 376 -24.23 -6.84 23.89
CA GLU A 376 -23.26 -6.25 22.95
C GLU A 376 -22.40 -5.14 23.60
N ASP A 377 -22.83 -4.60 24.73
CA ASP A 377 -22.14 -3.60 25.54
C ASP A 377 -20.90 -4.18 26.26
N VAL A 378 -20.86 -5.50 26.49
CA VAL A 378 -19.74 -6.19 27.11
C VAL A 378 -18.62 -6.43 26.09
N LYS A 379 -17.70 -5.45 25.98
CA LYS A 379 -16.59 -5.46 25.02
C LYS A 379 -15.35 -6.25 25.46
N HIS A 380 -15.31 -6.88 26.64
CA HIS A 380 -14.17 -7.69 27.10
C HIS A 380 -14.56 -9.17 27.20
N ILE A 381 -13.60 -10.10 27.28
CA ILE A 381 -13.88 -11.53 27.38
C ILE A 381 -14.43 -11.89 28.76
N THR A 382 -15.37 -12.83 28.85
CA THR A 382 -15.95 -13.32 30.11
C THR A 382 -15.51 -14.77 30.39
N PRO A 383 -15.58 -15.24 31.65
CA PRO A 383 -15.30 -16.65 31.97
C PRO A 383 -16.20 -17.63 31.20
N ALA A 384 -17.47 -17.26 30.95
CA ALA A 384 -18.41 -18.05 30.17
C ALA A 384 -17.95 -18.24 28.71
N ASP A 385 -17.35 -17.21 28.10
CA ASP A 385 -16.76 -17.31 26.75
C ASP A 385 -15.61 -18.32 26.71
N VAL A 386 -14.70 -18.24 27.69
CA VAL A 386 -13.51 -19.11 27.76
C VAL A 386 -13.92 -20.57 27.96
N LEU A 387 -14.81 -20.84 28.92
CA LEU A 387 -15.29 -22.19 29.20
C LEU A 387 -16.07 -22.77 28.00
N SER A 388 -16.94 -21.99 27.37
CA SER A 388 -17.68 -22.42 26.18
C SER A 388 -16.76 -22.67 24.98
N SER A 389 -15.70 -21.86 24.82
CA SER A 389 -14.68 -22.06 23.79
C SER A 389 -13.89 -23.35 23.98
N ILE A 390 -13.56 -23.71 25.23
CA ILE A 390 -12.90 -24.98 25.58
C ILE A 390 -13.85 -26.16 25.35
N ASN A 391 -15.14 -26.02 25.68
CA ASN A 391 -16.14 -27.07 25.40
C ASN A 391 -16.23 -27.35 23.90
N TYR A 392 -16.29 -26.31 23.06
CA TYR A 392 -16.31 -26.46 21.61
C TYR A 392 -15.03 -27.14 21.11
N PHE A 393 -13.86 -26.80 21.66
CA PHE A 393 -12.60 -27.47 21.33
C PHE A 393 -12.65 -28.99 21.58
N PHE A 394 -13.20 -29.43 22.72
CA PHE A 394 -13.39 -30.85 22.98
C PHE A 394 -14.48 -31.47 22.10
N ALA A 395 -15.58 -30.75 21.84
CA ALA A 395 -16.67 -31.23 20.98
C ALA A 395 -16.22 -31.47 19.53
N LEU A 396 -15.23 -30.73 19.02
CA LEU A 396 -14.63 -30.99 17.71
C LEU A 396 -13.99 -32.38 17.60
N GLN A 397 -13.38 -32.87 18.69
CA GLN A 397 -12.81 -34.23 18.73
C GLN A 397 -13.89 -35.31 18.57
N ASP A 398 -15.13 -34.99 18.94
CA ASP A 398 -16.34 -35.82 18.79
C ASP A 398 -17.10 -35.59 17.46
N GLY A 399 -16.52 -34.81 16.53
CA GLY A 399 -17.14 -34.47 15.25
C GLY A 399 -18.31 -33.49 15.36
N LEU A 400 -18.44 -32.81 16.50
CA LEU A 400 -19.50 -31.87 16.83
C LEU A 400 -19.01 -30.43 16.73
N GLY A 401 -18.98 -29.90 15.50
CA GLY A 401 -18.61 -28.52 15.20
C GLY A 401 -18.05 -28.38 13.79
N SER A 402 -17.66 -27.16 13.42
CA SER A 402 -16.91 -26.85 12.21
C SER A 402 -15.58 -26.15 12.52
N ILE A 403 -14.57 -26.45 11.70
CA ILE A 403 -13.31 -25.69 11.62
C ILE A 403 -13.53 -24.37 10.87
N ASP A 404 -12.65 -23.41 11.08
CA ASP A 404 -12.72 -22.08 10.48
C ASP A 404 -11.64 -21.91 9.42
N ASP A 405 -12.05 -21.44 8.25
CA ASP A 405 -11.14 -20.95 7.23
C ASP A 405 -10.76 -19.50 7.53
N ILE A 406 -9.47 -19.25 7.70
CA ILE A 406 -8.91 -17.95 8.06
C ILE A 406 -9.03 -16.93 6.91
N ASP A 407 -9.15 -17.42 5.67
CA ASP A 407 -9.14 -16.62 4.46
C ASP A 407 -10.54 -16.26 3.95
N HIS A 408 -11.56 -16.98 4.46
CA HIS A 408 -12.97 -16.67 4.27
C HIS A 408 -13.31 -15.21 4.69
N LEU A 409 -14.00 -14.46 3.84
CA LEU A 409 -14.33 -13.05 4.11
C LEU A 409 -15.32 -12.82 5.27
N GLY A 410 -15.95 -13.87 5.79
CA GLY A 410 -16.67 -13.82 7.07
C GLY A 410 -15.75 -13.79 8.30
N ASN A 411 -14.46 -14.12 8.12
CA ASN A 411 -13.42 -14.16 9.16
C ASN A 411 -12.38 -13.05 8.99
N ARG A 412 -12.34 -12.41 7.81
CA ARG A 412 -11.57 -11.20 7.54
C ARG A 412 -12.49 -9.98 7.50
N ARG A 413 -12.04 -8.86 8.07
CA ARG A 413 -12.80 -7.61 8.10
C ARG A 413 -11.96 -6.44 7.63
N ILE A 414 -12.66 -5.42 7.18
CA ILE A 414 -12.09 -4.14 6.76
C ILE A 414 -12.04 -3.20 7.95
N ARG A 415 -10.86 -2.65 8.22
CA ARG A 415 -10.67 -1.43 8.99
C ARG A 415 -10.65 -0.25 8.03
N ARG A 416 -11.70 0.56 8.09
CA ARG A 416 -11.83 1.79 7.29
C ARG A 416 -11.07 2.95 7.95
N VAL A 417 -10.91 4.06 7.25
CA VAL A 417 -10.17 5.25 7.70
C VAL A 417 -10.60 5.73 9.09
N GLY A 418 -11.90 5.74 9.40
CA GLY A 418 -12.42 6.19 10.69
C GLY A 418 -11.92 5.35 11.86
N GLU A 419 -11.94 4.02 11.72
CA GLU A 419 -11.44 3.10 12.76
C GLU A 419 -9.92 3.17 12.90
N LEU A 420 -9.19 3.33 11.79
CA LEU A 420 -7.74 3.50 11.82
C LEU A 420 -7.35 4.78 12.59
N LEU A 421 -8.04 5.89 12.33
CA LEU A 421 -7.85 7.15 13.05
C LEU A 421 -8.27 7.03 14.51
N GLN A 422 -9.39 6.35 14.81
CA GLN A 422 -9.82 6.08 16.17
C GLN A 422 -8.74 5.31 16.95
N ASN A 423 -8.13 4.29 16.37
CA ASN A 423 -7.08 3.52 17.03
C ASN A 423 -5.84 4.39 17.35
N GLN A 424 -5.42 5.25 16.42
CA GLN A 424 -4.26 6.13 16.64
C GLN A 424 -4.56 7.21 17.68
N PHE A 425 -5.73 7.84 17.59
CA PHE A 425 -6.14 8.85 18.55
C PHE A 425 -6.28 8.25 19.96
N ARG A 426 -6.82 7.03 20.09
CA ARG A 426 -6.89 6.28 21.35
C ARG A 426 -5.50 6.03 21.96
N ILE A 427 -4.49 5.67 21.16
CA ILE A 427 -3.11 5.50 21.63
C ILE A 427 -2.56 6.83 22.17
N GLY A 428 -2.82 7.94 21.46
CA GLY A 428 -2.48 9.28 21.91
C GLY A 428 -3.14 9.66 23.24
N LEU A 429 -4.44 9.42 23.37
CA LEU A 429 -5.21 9.68 24.59
C LEU A 429 -4.77 8.80 25.76
N ALA A 430 -4.44 7.52 25.55
CA ALA A 430 -3.94 6.64 26.61
C ALA A 430 -2.60 7.12 27.19
N ARG A 431 -1.71 7.65 26.33
CA ARG A 431 -0.47 8.30 26.79
C ARG A 431 -0.77 9.59 27.57
N MET A 432 -1.75 10.37 27.12
CA MET A 432 -2.22 11.56 27.83
C MET A 432 -2.83 11.22 29.19
N GLU A 433 -3.66 10.17 29.31
CA GLU A 433 -4.26 9.72 30.57
C GLU A 433 -3.19 9.51 31.65
N ARG A 434 -2.09 8.84 31.31
CA ARG A 434 -0.97 8.60 32.23
C ARG A 434 -0.38 9.92 32.75
N VAL A 435 -0.18 10.90 31.85
CA VAL A 435 0.34 12.23 32.22
C VAL A 435 -0.65 13.00 33.09
N VAL A 436 -1.95 12.90 32.80
CA VAL A 436 -3.01 13.53 33.62
C VAL A 436 -2.99 12.94 35.04
N ARG A 437 -2.96 11.61 35.19
CA ARG A 437 -2.89 10.94 36.50
C ARG A 437 -1.66 11.36 37.30
N GLU A 438 -0.50 11.46 36.65
CA GLU A 438 0.74 11.91 37.28
C GLU A 438 0.68 13.39 37.69
N ARG A 439 0.08 14.27 36.89
CA ARG A 439 -0.09 15.68 37.24
C ARG A 439 -1.10 15.90 38.36
N MET A 440 -2.15 15.09 38.42
CA MET A 440 -3.15 15.15 39.50
C MET A 440 -2.54 14.87 40.87
N SER A 441 -1.51 14.03 40.97
CA SER A 441 -0.83 13.76 42.24
C SER A 441 0.24 14.79 42.61
N ILE A 442 0.75 15.55 41.65
CA ILE A 442 1.81 16.56 41.86
C ILE A 442 1.22 17.95 42.13
N GLN A 443 0.14 18.33 41.45
CA GLN A 443 -0.43 19.68 41.55
C GLN A 443 -1.29 19.90 42.79
N ASP A 444 -1.33 21.14 43.26
CA ASP A 444 -2.16 21.52 44.42
C ASP A 444 -3.65 21.50 44.07
N ILE A 445 -4.41 20.78 44.91
CA ILE A 445 -5.84 20.44 44.74
C ILE A 445 -6.71 21.69 44.64
N ALA A 446 -6.34 22.80 45.29
CA ALA A 446 -7.15 24.02 45.31
C ALA A 446 -7.07 24.82 43.99
N THR A 447 -5.89 24.85 43.36
CA THR A 447 -5.64 25.72 42.18
C THR A 447 -5.79 25.01 40.85
N VAL A 448 -5.89 23.67 40.86
CA VAL A 448 -5.87 22.86 39.64
C VAL A 448 -7.05 23.17 38.72
N THR A 449 -6.74 23.26 37.43
CA THR A 449 -7.68 23.48 36.32
C THR A 449 -7.50 22.41 35.25
N PRO A 450 -8.54 22.08 34.45
CA PRO A 450 -8.40 21.12 33.35
C PRO A 450 -7.23 21.43 32.40
N GLN A 451 -7.02 22.70 32.06
CA GLN A 451 -5.95 23.12 31.14
C GLN A 451 -4.54 22.86 31.69
N GLN A 452 -4.33 22.93 33.00
CA GLN A 452 -3.03 22.64 33.62
C GLN A 452 -2.71 21.13 33.65
N LEU A 453 -3.75 20.28 33.69
CA LEU A 453 -3.62 18.83 33.71
C LEU A 453 -3.40 18.25 32.32
N ILE A 454 -4.01 18.82 31.29
CA ILE A 454 -3.96 18.29 29.93
C ILE A 454 -2.61 18.60 29.26
N ASN A 455 -2.02 17.59 28.62
CA ASN A 455 -0.91 17.74 27.69
C ASN A 455 -1.27 17.09 26.35
N ILE A 456 -1.47 17.91 25.32
CA ILE A 456 -1.97 17.45 24.01
C ILE A 456 -0.86 16.90 23.10
N ARG A 457 0.43 17.10 23.42
CA ARG A 457 1.55 16.69 22.57
C ARG A 457 1.50 15.22 22.16
N PRO A 458 1.20 14.24 23.04
CA PRO A 458 1.11 12.84 22.66
C PRO A 458 -0.01 12.55 21.65
N VAL A 459 -1.12 13.28 21.74
CA VAL A 459 -2.28 13.12 20.84
C VAL A 459 -1.94 13.65 19.45
N VAL A 460 -1.47 14.90 19.37
CA VAL A 460 -1.08 15.54 18.10
C VAL A 460 0.04 14.78 17.41
N ALA A 461 1.05 14.32 18.18
CA ALA A 461 2.15 13.53 17.63
C ALA A 461 1.68 12.22 17.01
N SER A 462 0.75 11.50 17.66
CA SER A 462 0.23 10.22 17.13
C SER A 462 -0.55 10.40 15.83
N VAL A 463 -1.35 11.46 15.72
CA VAL A 463 -2.10 11.77 14.49
C VAL A 463 -1.14 12.20 13.37
N LYS A 464 -0.16 13.07 13.69
CA LYS A 464 0.84 13.53 12.73
C LYS A 464 1.71 12.38 12.21
N GLU A 465 2.12 11.46 13.07
CA GLU A 465 2.85 10.24 12.70
C GLU A 465 2.01 9.36 11.78
N PHE A 466 0.73 9.14 12.09
CA PHE A 466 -0.16 8.36 11.24
C PHE A 466 -0.30 8.95 9.84
N PHE A 467 -0.58 10.25 9.70
CA PHE A 467 -0.74 10.85 8.38
C PHE A 467 0.59 10.97 7.63
N GLY A 468 1.71 11.20 8.34
CA GLY A 468 3.02 11.44 7.74
C GLY A 468 3.77 10.19 7.31
N SER A 469 3.87 9.17 8.17
CA SER A 469 4.77 8.01 8.00
C SER A 469 4.07 6.65 7.97
N SER A 470 2.75 6.57 8.16
CA SER A 470 2.03 5.29 8.08
C SER A 470 2.07 4.69 6.67
N GLN A 471 2.27 3.38 6.57
CA GLN A 471 2.17 2.63 5.32
C GLN A 471 0.77 2.71 4.67
N LEU A 472 -0.27 2.94 5.49
CA LEU A 472 -1.66 3.07 5.03
C LEU A 472 -1.99 4.49 4.55
N SER A 473 -1.19 5.50 4.93
CA SER A 473 -1.31 6.87 4.45
C SER A 473 -0.44 7.03 3.23
N GLN A 474 -1.03 6.82 2.05
CA GLN A 474 -0.29 6.79 0.78
C GLN A 474 -0.47 8.10 0.02
N PHE A 475 0.57 8.51 -0.69
CA PHE A 475 0.42 9.57 -1.70
C PHE A 475 -0.60 9.12 -2.74
N MET A 476 -1.52 10.02 -3.05
CA MET A 476 -2.59 9.71 -3.97
C MET A 476 -2.06 9.47 -5.39
N ASP A 477 -2.62 8.45 -6.05
CA ASP A 477 -2.23 8.06 -7.42
C ASP A 477 -3.05 8.89 -8.42
N GLN A 478 -2.59 10.12 -8.67
CA GLN A 478 -3.28 11.12 -9.49
C GLN A 478 -2.73 11.17 -10.91
N ASN A 479 -2.64 9.99 -11.55
CA ASN A 479 -2.35 9.92 -12.98
C ASN A 479 -3.59 10.31 -13.79
N ASN A 480 -4.76 9.79 -13.43
CA ASN A 480 -6.05 10.06 -14.05
C ASN A 480 -7.19 9.72 -13.07
N PRO A 481 -8.45 10.13 -13.35
CA PRO A 481 -9.57 9.94 -12.44
C PRO A 481 -9.83 8.49 -12.02
N LEU A 482 -9.54 7.52 -12.91
CA LEU A 482 -9.74 6.10 -12.63
C LEU A 482 -8.68 5.56 -11.66
N GLY A 483 -7.44 6.04 -11.78
CA GLY A 483 -6.37 5.77 -10.81
C GLY A 483 -6.73 6.26 -9.41
N GLU A 484 -7.28 7.48 -9.32
CA GLU A 484 -7.74 8.08 -8.07
C GLU A 484 -8.85 7.27 -7.40
N LEU A 485 -9.92 6.97 -8.15
CA LEU A 485 -11.07 6.24 -7.67
C LEU A 485 -10.69 4.83 -7.20
N THR A 486 -9.82 4.16 -7.96
CA THR A 486 -9.31 2.84 -7.58
C THR A 486 -8.51 2.90 -6.28
N HIS A 487 -7.66 3.91 -6.11
CA HIS A 487 -6.84 4.05 -4.92
C HIS A 487 -7.71 4.26 -3.67
N LYS A 488 -8.79 5.04 -3.78
CA LYS A 488 -9.78 5.25 -2.69
C LYS A 488 -10.50 3.96 -2.28
N ARG A 489 -10.72 3.03 -3.22
CA ARG A 489 -11.38 1.73 -3.03
C ARG A 489 -10.42 0.54 -2.83
N ARG A 490 -9.13 0.81 -2.67
CA ARG A 490 -8.09 -0.21 -2.50
C ARG A 490 -8.14 -0.78 -1.08
N MET A 491 -7.89 -2.08 -1.01
CA MET A 491 -7.81 -2.87 0.20
C MET A 491 -6.42 -3.46 0.35
N SER A 492 -5.73 -3.14 1.45
CA SER A 492 -4.39 -3.66 1.74
C SER A 492 -4.44 -4.67 2.89
N ALA A 493 -3.91 -5.87 2.69
CA ALA A 493 -3.64 -6.83 3.77
C ALA A 493 -2.36 -6.49 4.56
N LEU A 494 -1.55 -5.56 4.04
CA LEU A 494 -0.30 -5.09 4.64
C LEU A 494 -0.56 -3.96 5.65
N GLY A 495 0.42 -3.74 6.54
CA GLY A 495 0.43 -2.64 7.51
C GLY A 495 0.35 -3.11 8.96
N PRO A 496 0.35 -2.17 9.93
CA PRO A 496 0.30 -2.50 11.35
C PRO A 496 -0.92 -3.34 11.71
N GLY A 497 -0.72 -4.48 12.38
CA GLY A 497 -1.79 -5.44 12.71
C GLY A 497 -2.26 -6.32 11.55
N GLY A 498 -1.75 -6.12 10.34
CA GLY A 498 -1.94 -6.99 9.18
C GLY A 498 -0.75 -7.95 8.98
N LEU A 499 -0.53 -8.35 7.73
CA LEU A 499 0.56 -9.24 7.34
C LEU A 499 1.80 -8.44 6.90
N SER A 500 2.99 -9.01 7.09
CA SER A 500 4.18 -8.54 6.37
C SER A 500 4.32 -9.30 5.06
N ARG A 501 4.98 -8.67 4.08
CA ARG A 501 5.17 -9.26 2.74
C ARG A 501 5.85 -10.63 2.79
N ASP A 502 6.84 -10.79 3.68
CA ASP A 502 7.65 -12.01 3.76
C ASP A 502 6.98 -13.13 4.57
N ARG A 503 5.97 -12.79 5.40
CA ARG A 503 5.17 -13.79 6.14
C ARG A 503 3.91 -14.22 5.40
N ALA A 504 3.54 -13.52 4.33
CA ALA A 504 2.36 -13.84 3.55
C ALA A 504 2.63 -15.04 2.63
N GLY A 505 2.04 -16.19 2.96
CA GLY A 505 2.09 -17.41 2.17
C GLY A 505 1.29 -17.33 0.87
N TYR A 506 1.27 -18.45 0.13
CA TYR A 506 0.54 -18.59 -1.13
C TYR A 506 -0.99 -18.49 -0.94
N GLU A 507 -1.54 -19.21 0.05
CA GLU A 507 -2.99 -19.29 0.32
C GLU A 507 -3.65 -17.90 0.46
N VAL A 508 -3.00 -17.00 1.19
CA VAL A 508 -3.51 -15.64 1.42
C VAL A 508 -3.55 -14.79 0.14
N ARG A 509 -2.73 -15.12 -0.85
CA ARG A 509 -2.64 -14.40 -2.13
C ARG A 509 -3.63 -14.94 -3.18
N ASP A 510 -4.17 -16.13 -2.94
CA ASP A 510 -5.07 -16.79 -3.88
C ASP A 510 -6.49 -16.20 -3.83
N VAL A 511 -7.30 -16.52 -4.83
CA VAL A 511 -8.69 -16.10 -4.93
C VAL A 511 -9.58 -17.11 -4.20
N HIS A 512 -10.21 -16.69 -3.12
CA HIS A 512 -11.18 -17.51 -2.39
C HIS A 512 -12.59 -17.35 -2.98
N TYR A 513 -13.42 -18.40 -2.97
CA TYR A 513 -14.80 -18.35 -3.49
C TYR A 513 -15.68 -17.24 -2.87
N THR A 514 -15.40 -16.83 -1.63
CA THR A 514 -16.14 -15.75 -0.94
C THR A 514 -15.85 -14.35 -1.48
N HIS A 515 -14.77 -14.20 -2.28
CA HIS A 515 -14.46 -12.95 -2.96
C HIS A 515 -15.54 -12.55 -3.96
N TYR A 516 -16.34 -13.51 -4.45
CA TYR A 516 -17.42 -13.27 -5.40
C TYR A 516 -18.35 -12.12 -4.95
N GLY A 517 -18.47 -11.10 -5.78
CA GLY A 517 -19.30 -9.92 -5.50
C GLY A 517 -18.75 -8.96 -4.42
N ARG A 518 -17.58 -9.24 -3.84
CA ARG A 518 -16.99 -8.47 -2.72
C ARG A 518 -15.63 -7.88 -3.08
N LEU A 519 -14.70 -8.71 -3.50
CA LEU A 519 -13.37 -8.34 -3.96
C LEU A 519 -13.21 -8.75 -5.42
N CYS A 520 -12.61 -7.89 -6.23
CA CYS A 520 -12.37 -8.22 -7.63
C CYS A 520 -11.29 -9.30 -7.75
N PRO A 521 -11.53 -10.41 -8.47
CA PRO A 521 -10.54 -11.47 -8.67
C PRO A 521 -9.50 -11.13 -9.75
N ILE A 522 -9.71 -10.06 -10.53
CA ILE A 522 -8.85 -9.68 -11.67
C ILE A 522 -7.88 -8.57 -11.28
N GLU A 523 -8.33 -7.54 -10.58
CA GLU A 523 -7.53 -6.35 -10.32
C GLU A 523 -6.61 -6.50 -9.10
N THR A 524 -5.36 -6.89 -9.36
CA THR A 524 -4.26 -6.92 -8.39
C THR A 524 -2.95 -6.47 -9.05
N PRO A 525 -1.97 -5.91 -8.32
CA PRO A 525 -0.62 -5.70 -8.85
C PRO A 525 0.05 -7.01 -9.27
N GLU A 526 0.81 -6.99 -10.38
CA GLU A 526 1.57 -8.15 -10.91
C GLU A 526 2.87 -8.45 -10.13
N GLY A 527 3.32 -7.49 -9.32
CA GLY A 527 4.59 -7.58 -8.60
C GLY A 527 4.53 -8.40 -7.31
N PRO A 528 5.46 -8.18 -6.36
CA PRO A 528 5.56 -8.98 -5.13
C PRO A 528 4.36 -8.80 -4.17
N ASN A 529 3.46 -7.86 -4.46
CA ASN A 529 2.25 -7.58 -3.70
C ASN A 529 0.99 -8.24 -4.30
N ILE A 530 1.13 -9.14 -5.28
CA ILE A 530 0.01 -9.89 -5.87
C ILE A 530 -0.84 -10.57 -4.77
N GLY A 531 -2.16 -10.38 -4.83
CA GLY A 531 -3.15 -10.91 -3.90
C GLY A 531 -3.20 -10.23 -2.52
N LEU A 532 -2.20 -9.41 -2.17
CA LEU A 532 -2.15 -8.67 -0.89
C LEU A 532 -2.81 -7.28 -1.00
N ILE A 533 -2.88 -6.76 -2.22
CA ILE A 533 -3.56 -5.51 -2.55
C ILE A 533 -4.69 -5.85 -3.52
N ASN A 534 -5.92 -5.75 -3.01
CA ASN A 534 -7.12 -6.08 -3.77
C ASN A 534 -8.00 -4.84 -3.90
N SER A 535 -8.88 -4.84 -4.90
CA SER A 535 -9.86 -3.75 -5.11
C SER A 535 -11.27 -4.25 -4.82
N MET A 536 -12.10 -3.41 -4.21
CA MET A 536 -13.51 -3.77 -3.99
C MET A 536 -14.27 -3.92 -5.31
N ALA A 537 -15.22 -4.86 -5.32
CA ALA A 537 -16.14 -5.01 -6.44
C ALA A 537 -17.10 -3.81 -6.55
N THR A 538 -17.79 -3.68 -7.69
CA THR A 538 -18.63 -2.51 -8.02
C THR A 538 -19.79 -2.28 -7.04
N TYR A 539 -20.51 -3.34 -6.66
CA TYR A 539 -21.69 -3.27 -5.77
C TYR A 539 -21.41 -3.62 -4.31
N ALA A 540 -20.14 -3.87 -3.98
CA ALA A 540 -19.73 -4.21 -2.61
C ALA A 540 -19.93 -3.01 -1.67
N VAL A 541 -20.52 -3.26 -0.51
CA VAL A 541 -20.73 -2.30 0.57
C VAL A 541 -20.12 -2.85 1.86
N VAL A 542 -19.69 -1.98 2.77
CA VAL A 542 -19.08 -2.39 4.05
C VAL A 542 -20.05 -2.08 5.18
N ASN A 543 -20.41 -3.10 5.96
CA ASN A 543 -21.34 -2.94 7.07
C ASN A 543 -20.68 -2.31 8.31
N LYS A 544 -21.49 -2.10 9.37
CA LYS A 544 -21.02 -1.48 10.62
C LYS A 544 -19.88 -2.23 11.33
N TYR A 545 -19.79 -3.55 11.15
CA TYR A 545 -18.75 -4.38 11.77
C TYR A 545 -17.46 -4.47 10.91
N GLY A 546 -17.52 -3.99 9.67
CA GLY A 546 -16.41 -4.04 8.71
C GLY A 546 -16.42 -5.27 7.80
N PHE A 547 -17.50 -6.05 7.74
CA PHE A 547 -17.63 -7.13 6.75
C PHE A 547 -18.14 -6.57 5.42
N ILE A 548 -17.71 -7.18 4.32
CA ILE A 548 -18.16 -6.82 2.98
C ILE A 548 -19.45 -7.57 2.66
N GLU A 549 -20.46 -6.80 2.28
CA GLU A 549 -21.76 -7.27 1.85
C GLU A 549 -21.92 -7.07 0.34
N THR A 550 -22.69 -7.95 -0.28
CA THR A 550 -23.03 -7.87 -1.69
C THR A 550 -24.55 -8.09 -1.85
N PRO A 551 -25.20 -7.37 -2.79
CA PRO A 551 -26.65 -7.44 -2.92
C PRO A 551 -27.11 -8.67 -3.70
N TYR A 552 -28.20 -9.28 -3.27
CA TYR A 552 -28.87 -10.38 -3.95
C TYR A 552 -30.38 -10.16 -4.05
N ARG A 553 -30.99 -10.66 -5.13
CA ARG A 553 -32.45 -10.68 -5.30
C ARG A 553 -33.02 -11.90 -4.60
N ARG A 554 -34.02 -11.69 -3.75
CA ARG A 554 -34.67 -12.79 -3.03
C ARG A 554 -35.61 -13.59 -3.94
N ILE A 555 -35.52 -14.90 -3.87
CA ILE A 555 -36.50 -15.82 -4.48
C ILE A 555 -37.52 -16.19 -3.40
N SER A 556 -38.81 -16.16 -3.76
CA SER A 556 -39.87 -16.57 -2.85
C SER A 556 -39.84 -18.10 -2.67
N TRP A 557 -39.69 -18.58 -1.43
CA TRP A 557 -39.71 -20.02 -1.13
C TRP A 557 -41.05 -20.70 -1.41
N GLU A 558 -42.16 -19.96 -1.45
CA GLU A 558 -43.49 -20.50 -1.72
C GLU A 558 -43.81 -20.55 -3.23
N THR A 559 -43.43 -19.50 -3.96
CA THR A 559 -43.79 -19.34 -5.38
C THR A 559 -42.65 -19.68 -6.34
N HIS A 560 -41.42 -19.78 -5.82
CA HIS A 560 -40.18 -19.99 -6.58
C HIS A 560 -39.96 -18.95 -7.69
N LYS A 561 -40.48 -17.73 -7.47
CA LYS A 561 -40.31 -16.58 -8.37
C LYS A 561 -39.30 -15.60 -7.80
N VAL A 562 -38.50 -15.02 -8.69
CA VAL A 562 -37.54 -13.97 -8.35
C VAL A 562 -38.30 -12.68 -8.04
N THR A 563 -38.04 -12.09 -6.87
CA THR A 563 -38.68 -10.84 -6.43
C THR A 563 -37.76 -9.63 -6.68
N ASP A 564 -38.32 -8.43 -6.54
CA ASP A 564 -37.54 -7.18 -6.58
C ASP A 564 -36.98 -6.78 -5.21
N LYS A 565 -37.19 -7.61 -4.17
CA LYS A 565 -36.59 -7.39 -2.86
C LYS A 565 -35.11 -7.74 -2.92
N ILE A 566 -34.27 -6.78 -2.57
CA ILE A 566 -32.81 -6.94 -2.48
C ILE A 566 -32.41 -7.07 -1.02
N ASP A 567 -31.66 -8.13 -0.71
CA ASP A 567 -31.05 -8.34 0.59
C ASP A 567 -29.52 -8.30 0.42
N TYR A 568 -28.83 -7.57 1.29
CA TYR A 568 -27.37 -7.51 1.34
C TYR A 568 -26.84 -8.61 2.26
N LEU A 569 -26.04 -9.52 1.72
CA LEU A 569 -25.55 -10.69 2.47
C LEU A 569 -24.04 -10.62 2.70
N THR A 570 -23.62 -10.92 3.92
CA THR A 570 -22.21 -11.20 4.28
C THR A 570 -21.82 -12.60 3.85
N ALA A 571 -20.52 -12.87 3.72
CA ALA A 571 -20.01 -14.16 3.22
C ALA A 571 -20.45 -15.35 4.08
N ASP A 572 -20.51 -15.20 5.40
CA ASP A 572 -20.92 -16.25 6.33
C ASP A 572 -22.43 -16.55 6.30
N VAL A 573 -23.25 -15.58 5.89
CA VAL A 573 -24.69 -15.78 5.71
C VAL A 573 -24.96 -16.42 4.34
N GLU A 574 -24.25 -15.96 3.32
CA GLU A 574 -24.30 -16.46 1.95
C GLU A 574 -24.11 -17.99 1.87
N ASP A 575 -23.17 -18.52 2.65
CA ASP A 575 -22.83 -19.95 2.74
C ASP A 575 -23.99 -20.89 3.09
N ASN A 576 -25.10 -20.35 3.60
CA ASN A 576 -26.28 -21.14 3.96
C ASN A 576 -27.32 -21.23 2.83
N TYR A 577 -27.12 -20.52 1.71
CA TYR A 577 -28.09 -20.39 0.64
C TYR A 577 -27.54 -20.89 -0.70
N ILE A 578 -28.45 -21.27 -1.60
CA ILE A 578 -28.12 -21.63 -2.98
C ILE A 578 -28.48 -20.46 -3.90
N ILE A 579 -27.48 -19.94 -4.62
CA ILE A 579 -27.62 -18.68 -5.38
C ILE A 579 -27.56 -18.94 -6.87
N ALA A 580 -28.57 -18.49 -7.61
CA ALA A 580 -28.61 -18.52 -9.07
C ALA A 580 -27.79 -17.38 -9.68
N SER A 581 -27.17 -17.66 -10.83
CA SER A 581 -26.46 -16.65 -11.62
C SER A 581 -27.39 -15.59 -12.20
N ALA A 582 -26.88 -14.37 -12.39
CA ALA A 582 -27.65 -13.22 -12.89
C ALA A 582 -28.15 -13.42 -14.34
N ASN A 583 -27.47 -14.26 -15.12
CA ASN A 583 -27.80 -14.55 -16.51
C ASN A 583 -28.87 -15.64 -16.69
N ALA A 584 -29.41 -16.21 -15.59
CA ALA A 584 -30.48 -17.20 -15.67
C ALA A 584 -31.72 -16.59 -16.35
N PRO A 585 -32.24 -17.20 -17.44
CA PRO A 585 -33.35 -16.62 -18.19
C PRO A 585 -34.65 -16.67 -17.36
N LEU A 586 -35.28 -15.51 -17.19
CA LEU A 586 -36.56 -15.36 -16.49
C LEU A 586 -37.70 -15.09 -17.48
N ASN A 587 -38.91 -15.52 -17.12
CA ASN A 587 -40.16 -15.10 -17.74
C ASN A 587 -40.58 -13.72 -17.19
N GLU A 588 -41.52 -13.04 -17.85
CA GLU A 588 -42.01 -11.71 -17.44
C GLU A 588 -42.61 -11.70 -16.02
N ASP A 589 -43.09 -12.84 -15.53
CA ASP A 589 -43.66 -13.00 -14.19
C ASP A 589 -42.61 -13.29 -13.10
N GLY A 590 -41.32 -13.35 -13.46
CA GLY A 590 -40.22 -13.63 -12.55
C GLY A 590 -39.95 -15.12 -12.30
N SER A 591 -40.65 -16.04 -12.97
CA SER A 591 -40.35 -17.47 -12.93
C SER A 591 -39.16 -17.83 -13.82
N PHE A 592 -38.41 -18.89 -13.48
CA PHE A 592 -37.31 -19.37 -14.31
C PHE A 592 -37.84 -20.04 -15.58
N LYS A 593 -37.23 -19.70 -16.74
CA LYS A 593 -37.59 -20.29 -18.03
C LYS A 593 -37.11 -21.73 -18.16
N GLU A 594 -35.99 -22.05 -17.53
CA GLU A 594 -35.35 -23.36 -17.55
C GLU A 594 -35.74 -24.19 -16.31
N LYS A 595 -35.80 -25.52 -16.47
CA LYS A 595 -36.13 -26.45 -15.38
C LYS A 595 -34.95 -26.79 -14.49
N ILE A 596 -33.74 -26.57 -15.00
CA ILE A 596 -32.46 -26.78 -14.33
C ILE A 596 -31.71 -25.48 -14.51
N VAL A 597 -31.24 -24.90 -13.42
CA VAL A 597 -30.57 -23.61 -13.38
C VAL A 597 -29.21 -23.80 -12.72
N LEU A 598 -28.19 -23.17 -13.29
CA LEU A 598 -26.85 -23.14 -12.71
C LEU A 598 -26.87 -22.25 -11.45
N ALA A 599 -26.43 -22.81 -10.35
CA ALA A 599 -26.35 -22.15 -9.06
C ALA A 599 -25.04 -22.47 -8.34
N ARG A 600 -24.74 -21.67 -7.33
CA ARG A 600 -23.55 -21.84 -6.49
C ARG A 600 -23.96 -22.11 -5.05
N HIS A 601 -23.23 -23.01 -4.41
CA HIS A 601 -23.32 -23.30 -3.00
C HIS A 601 -21.91 -23.51 -2.46
N LYS A 602 -21.40 -22.52 -1.73
CA LYS A 602 -20.01 -22.45 -1.27
C LYS A 602 -19.03 -22.49 -2.45
N GLU A 603 -18.11 -23.45 -2.46
CA GLU A 603 -17.13 -23.66 -3.53
C GLU A 603 -17.68 -24.47 -4.72
N GLU A 604 -18.85 -25.11 -4.57
CA GLU A 604 -19.42 -25.98 -5.61
C GLU A 604 -20.38 -25.22 -6.52
N ASN A 605 -20.23 -25.44 -7.83
CA ASN A 605 -21.21 -25.05 -8.84
C ASN A 605 -22.15 -26.23 -9.11
N LEU A 606 -23.45 -26.03 -8.88
CA LEU A 606 -24.48 -27.05 -8.92
C LEU A 606 -25.52 -26.73 -10.00
N GLU A 607 -26.04 -27.78 -10.63
CA GLU A 607 -27.24 -27.70 -11.46
C GLU A 607 -28.45 -28.13 -10.65
N VAL A 608 -29.33 -27.18 -10.31
CA VAL A 608 -30.46 -27.42 -9.42
C VAL A 608 -31.77 -27.00 -10.05
N SER A 609 -32.86 -27.59 -9.56
CA SER A 609 -34.20 -27.19 -9.93
C SER A 609 -34.59 -25.88 -9.19
N PRO A 610 -35.44 -25.01 -9.79
CA PRO A 610 -35.79 -23.71 -9.22
C PRO A 610 -36.38 -23.73 -7.81
N ASP A 611 -36.97 -24.85 -7.38
CA ASP A 611 -37.50 -25.09 -6.04
C ASP A 611 -36.44 -25.07 -4.93
N LYS A 612 -35.17 -25.28 -5.27
CA LYS A 612 -34.04 -25.28 -4.34
C LYS A 612 -33.31 -23.94 -4.27
N LEU A 613 -33.68 -22.95 -5.08
CA LEU A 613 -33.00 -21.66 -5.17
C LEU A 613 -33.55 -20.69 -4.13
N ASP A 614 -32.65 -20.01 -3.42
CA ASP A 614 -33.01 -19.03 -2.39
C ASP A 614 -32.84 -17.58 -2.88
N TYR A 615 -31.78 -17.34 -3.63
CA TYR A 615 -31.39 -16.02 -4.10
C TYR A 615 -30.90 -16.07 -5.55
N MET A 616 -30.86 -14.90 -6.18
CA MET A 616 -30.28 -14.68 -7.50
C MET A 616 -29.37 -13.45 -7.46
N ASP A 617 -28.26 -13.51 -8.18
CA ASP A 617 -27.38 -12.36 -8.41
C ASP A 617 -28.15 -11.17 -9.04
N VAL A 618 -27.73 -9.94 -8.73
CA VAL A 618 -28.43 -8.74 -9.22
C VAL A 618 -28.04 -8.42 -10.66
N ILE A 619 -26.74 -8.41 -10.95
CA ILE A 619 -26.20 -8.06 -12.26
C ILE A 619 -24.83 -8.72 -12.50
N PRO A 620 -24.50 -9.16 -13.73
CA PRO A 620 -23.24 -9.87 -13.97
C PRO A 620 -21.97 -9.08 -13.62
N LYS A 621 -21.97 -7.76 -13.82
CA LYS A 621 -20.81 -6.88 -13.50
C LYS A 621 -20.52 -6.73 -12.00
N GLN A 622 -21.36 -7.29 -11.11
CA GLN A 622 -21.18 -7.19 -9.66
C GLN A 622 -19.90 -7.85 -9.15
N VAL A 623 -19.30 -8.78 -9.93
CA VAL A 623 -18.12 -9.57 -9.53
C VAL A 623 -16.81 -8.82 -9.73
N VAL A 624 -16.78 -7.85 -10.65
CA VAL A 624 -15.56 -7.14 -11.05
C VAL A 624 -15.45 -5.76 -10.39
N SER A 625 -14.23 -5.20 -10.38
CA SER A 625 -13.99 -3.82 -9.93
C SER A 625 -14.46 -2.80 -10.97
N VAL A 626 -14.44 -1.52 -10.61
CA VAL A 626 -14.78 -0.41 -11.52
C VAL A 626 -13.85 -0.38 -12.74
N THR A 627 -12.54 -0.57 -12.54
CA THR A 627 -11.53 -0.56 -13.60
C THR A 627 -11.71 -1.72 -14.57
N SER A 628 -11.90 -2.94 -14.06
CA SER A 628 -12.19 -4.11 -14.88
C SER A 628 -13.53 -3.99 -15.59
N ALA A 629 -14.53 -3.34 -14.97
CA ALA A 629 -15.82 -3.07 -15.59
C ALA A 629 -15.78 -2.05 -16.74
N CYS A 630 -14.67 -1.32 -16.93
CA CYS A 630 -14.45 -0.41 -18.07
C CYS A 630 -13.86 -1.12 -19.32
N ILE A 631 -13.60 -2.42 -19.25
CA ILE A 631 -13.09 -3.23 -20.36
C ILE A 631 -14.28 -3.86 -21.10
N PRO A 632 -14.57 -3.49 -22.37
CA PRO A 632 -15.60 -4.16 -23.16
C PRO A 632 -15.15 -5.59 -23.50
N PHE A 633 -16.08 -6.51 -23.72
CA PHE A 633 -15.77 -7.90 -24.12
C PHE A 633 -14.82 -8.66 -23.16
N LEU A 634 -14.80 -8.30 -21.88
CA LEU A 634 -13.95 -8.91 -20.87
C LEU A 634 -14.10 -10.44 -20.80
N GLU A 635 -15.29 -10.96 -21.10
CA GLU A 635 -15.58 -12.39 -21.16
C GLU A 635 -14.83 -13.16 -22.25
N ASN A 636 -14.19 -12.45 -23.20
CA ASN A 636 -13.41 -13.02 -24.30
C ASN A 636 -11.89 -12.87 -24.11
N ASP A 637 -11.47 -12.40 -22.94
CA ASP A 637 -10.06 -12.22 -22.59
C ASP A 637 -9.62 -13.19 -21.50
N ASP A 638 -8.40 -13.68 -21.61
CA ASP A 638 -7.72 -14.38 -20.53
C ASP A 638 -7.53 -13.47 -19.30
N SER A 639 -7.67 -14.03 -18.11
CA SER A 639 -7.60 -13.29 -16.84
C SER A 639 -6.28 -12.54 -16.64
N ASN A 640 -5.15 -13.09 -17.11
CA ASN A 640 -3.85 -12.43 -17.01
C ASN A 640 -3.80 -11.16 -17.85
N ARG A 641 -4.46 -11.16 -19.03
CA ARG A 641 -4.51 -10.00 -19.93
C ARG A 641 -5.52 -8.98 -19.47
N ALA A 642 -6.66 -9.42 -18.95
CA ALA A 642 -7.62 -8.57 -18.29
C ALA A 642 -7.00 -7.82 -17.09
N LEU A 643 -6.19 -8.51 -16.28
CA LEU A 643 -5.46 -7.93 -15.15
C LEU A 643 -4.50 -6.82 -15.62
N MET A 644 -3.68 -7.10 -16.64
CA MET A 644 -2.80 -6.10 -17.24
C MET A 644 -3.59 -4.91 -17.81
N GLY A 645 -4.69 -5.17 -18.51
CA GLY A 645 -5.58 -4.17 -19.09
C GLY A 645 -6.17 -3.23 -18.04
N ALA A 646 -6.67 -3.77 -16.92
CA ALA A 646 -7.15 -2.99 -15.80
C ALA A 646 -6.02 -2.14 -15.19
N ASN A 647 -4.85 -2.73 -14.94
CA ASN A 647 -3.71 -2.02 -14.37
C ASN A 647 -3.21 -0.87 -15.27
N HIS A 648 -3.15 -1.07 -16.59
CA HIS A 648 -2.67 -0.06 -17.55
C HIS A 648 -3.64 1.13 -17.69
N GLN A 649 -4.95 0.95 -17.55
CA GLN A 649 -5.91 2.07 -17.62
C GLN A 649 -5.63 3.12 -16.53
N ARG A 650 -5.20 2.70 -15.33
CA ARG A 650 -4.80 3.63 -14.25
C ARG A 650 -3.49 4.37 -14.54
N GLN A 651 -2.67 3.85 -15.46
CA GLN A 651 -1.42 4.45 -15.91
C GLN A 651 -1.59 5.32 -17.15
N ALA A 652 -2.82 5.51 -17.64
CA ALA A 652 -3.07 6.36 -18.80
C ALA A 652 -2.82 7.84 -18.46
N VAL A 653 -2.18 8.55 -19.37
CA VAL A 653 -1.85 9.98 -19.21
C VAL A 653 -2.99 10.85 -19.73
N PRO A 654 -3.42 11.91 -19.01
CA PRO A 654 -4.37 12.87 -19.52
C PRO A 654 -3.85 13.57 -20.78
N LEU A 655 -4.65 13.51 -21.85
CA LEU A 655 -4.33 14.16 -23.12
C LEU A 655 -4.86 15.59 -23.13
N ILE A 656 -4.32 16.45 -24.01
CA ILE A 656 -4.81 17.82 -24.18
C ILE A 656 -6.27 17.85 -24.64
N ASN A 657 -6.63 16.94 -25.55
CA ASN A 657 -7.98 16.82 -26.10
C ASN A 657 -8.43 15.35 -26.03
N PRO A 658 -8.98 14.91 -24.89
CA PRO A 658 -9.45 13.54 -24.72
C PRO A 658 -10.77 13.30 -25.48
N HIS A 659 -10.95 12.10 -26.02
CA HIS A 659 -12.20 11.69 -26.66
C HIS A 659 -12.74 10.42 -26.01
N SER A 660 -14.05 10.37 -25.73
CA SER A 660 -14.68 9.18 -25.15
C SER A 660 -14.59 7.99 -26.11
N PRO A 661 -14.56 6.75 -25.57
CA PRO A 661 -14.48 5.56 -26.41
C PRO A 661 -15.76 5.37 -27.23
N LEU A 662 -15.63 5.04 -28.52
CA LEU A 662 -16.79 4.67 -29.35
C LEU A 662 -17.49 3.43 -28.81
N VAL A 663 -16.71 2.45 -28.33
CA VAL A 663 -17.18 1.22 -27.68
C VAL A 663 -16.89 1.33 -26.19
N GLY A 664 -17.90 1.68 -25.38
CA GLY A 664 -17.79 1.74 -23.92
C GLY A 664 -18.51 0.59 -23.25
N THR A 665 -18.54 0.57 -21.91
CA THR A 665 -19.33 -0.39 -21.12
C THR A 665 -20.51 0.27 -20.41
N GLY A 666 -20.52 1.61 -20.32
CA GLY A 666 -21.48 2.40 -19.55
C GLY A 666 -21.02 2.65 -18.11
N MET A 667 -19.87 2.09 -17.70
CA MET A 667 -19.25 2.39 -16.39
C MET A 667 -18.51 3.72 -16.40
N GLU A 668 -18.09 4.19 -17.57
CA GLU A 668 -17.27 5.40 -17.76
C GLU A 668 -17.91 6.66 -17.17
N TYR A 669 -19.23 6.82 -17.33
CA TYR A 669 -19.99 7.92 -16.75
C TYR A 669 -19.95 7.90 -15.21
N ARG A 670 -20.23 6.73 -14.61
CA ARG A 670 -20.24 6.60 -13.16
C ARG A 670 -18.84 6.73 -12.55
N ALA A 671 -17.82 6.19 -13.22
CA ALA A 671 -16.44 6.33 -12.79
C ALA A 671 -15.97 7.79 -12.81
N ALA A 672 -16.34 8.56 -13.84
CA ALA A 672 -16.00 9.99 -13.93
C ALA A 672 -16.78 10.83 -12.91
N HIS A 673 -18.09 10.57 -12.77
CA HIS A 673 -18.96 11.27 -11.82
C HIS A 673 -18.49 11.07 -10.36
N ASP A 674 -18.16 9.83 -9.97
CA ASP A 674 -17.80 9.52 -8.58
C ASP A 674 -16.30 9.69 -8.28
N SER A 675 -15.43 10.00 -9.28
CA SER A 675 -13.99 10.17 -9.00
C SER A 675 -13.71 11.36 -8.09
N GLY A 676 -14.55 12.39 -8.15
CA GLY A 676 -14.39 13.67 -7.47
C GLY A 676 -13.64 14.72 -8.29
N ASP A 677 -13.30 14.43 -9.55
CA ASP A 677 -12.60 15.37 -10.44
C ASP A 677 -13.54 16.20 -11.31
N ALA A 678 -14.69 15.63 -11.65
CA ALA A 678 -15.77 16.34 -12.29
C ALA A 678 -16.46 17.26 -11.28
N ILE A 679 -16.87 18.45 -11.71
CA ILE A 679 -17.68 19.33 -10.86
C ILE A 679 -19.14 18.97 -11.02
N LEU A 680 -19.78 18.67 -9.89
CA LEU A 680 -21.20 18.35 -9.81
C LEU A 680 -22.01 19.56 -9.34
N ALA A 681 -23.18 19.76 -9.94
CA ALA A 681 -24.13 20.76 -9.47
C ALA A 681 -24.68 20.37 -8.08
N LYS A 682 -24.51 21.25 -7.09
CA LYS A 682 -24.99 21.04 -5.70
C LYS A 682 -26.50 21.13 -5.55
N ALA A 683 -27.18 21.77 -6.50
CA ALA A 683 -28.62 21.95 -6.51
C ALA A 683 -29.11 22.15 -7.95
N ALA A 684 -30.39 21.90 -8.18
CA ALA A 684 -31.04 22.23 -9.45
C ALA A 684 -31.12 23.76 -9.65
N GLY A 685 -30.93 24.20 -10.88
CA GLY A 685 -30.94 25.63 -11.21
C GLY A 685 -30.73 25.92 -12.69
N VAL A 686 -30.61 27.21 -13.01
CA VAL A 686 -30.30 27.71 -14.36
C VAL A 686 -28.91 28.30 -14.36
N VAL A 687 -28.09 27.92 -15.34
CA VAL A 687 -26.76 28.47 -15.54
C VAL A 687 -26.88 29.92 -16.00
N GLU A 688 -26.40 30.86 -15.18
CA GLU A 688 -26.49 32.30 -15.46
C GLU A 688 -25.21 32.84 -16.13
N TYR A 689 -24.06 32.26 -15.78
CA TYR A 689 -22.77 32.67 -16.32
C TYR A 689 -21.81 31.48 -16.39
N VAL A 690 -21.05 31.40 -17.49
CA VAL A 690 -20.01 30.40 -17.72
C VAL A 690 -18.82 31.08 -18.38
N ASP A 691 -17.63 30.88 -17.83
CA ASP A 691 -16.37 31.09 -18.52
C ASP A 691 -15.41 29.92 -18.26
N ALA A 692 -14.14 30.05 -18.67
CA ALA A 692 -13.15 29.00 -18.53
C ALA A 692 -12.69 28.75 -17.08
N ASN A 693 -13.03 29.63 -16.13
CA ASN A 693 -12.56 29.60 -14.74
C ASN A 693 -13.70 29.48 -13.73
N VAL A 694 -14.91 29.92 -14.05
CA VAL A 694 -16.03 30.01 -13.11
C VAL A 694 -17.36 29.68 -13.80
N ILE A 695 -18.19 28.91 -13.10
CA ILE A 695 -19.59 28.63 -13.46
C ILE A 695 -20.49 29.18 -12.35
N LYS A 696 -21.56 29.90 -12.73
CA LYS A 696 -22.55 30.44 -11.79
C LYS A 696 -23.93 29.88 -12.09
N VAL A 697 -24.51 29.19 -11.11
CA VAL A 697 -25.82 28.55 -11.22
C VAL A 697 -26.81 29.24 -10.28
N ARG A 698 -27.88 29.78 -10.85
CA ARG A 698 -28.99 30.39 -10.11
C ARG A 698 -29.98 29.30 -9.73
N ARG A 699 -30.15 29.07 -8.43
CA ARG A 699 -31.17 28.15 -7.91
C ARG A 699 -32.57 28.74 -8.04
N ASP A 700 -33.58 27.88 -7.91
CA ASP A 700 -34.99 28.27 -7.89
C ASP A 700 -35.33 29.22 -6.72
N ASP A 701 -34.58 29.15 -5.61
CA ASP A 701 -34.70 30.03 -4.44
C ASP A 701 -34.00 31.42 -4.63
N LYS A 702 -33.46 31.67 -5.83
CA LYS A 702 -32.67 32.85 -6.24
C LYS A 702 -31.28 32.96 -5.64
N THR A 703 -30.83 32.00 -4.84
CA THR A 703 -29.42 31.94 -4.41
C THR A 703 -28.52 31.63 -5.61
N LEU A 704 -27.29 32.15 -5.58
CA LEU A 704 -26.31 31.97 -6.64
C LEU A 704 -25.20 31.06 -6.11
N ASP A 705 -25.06 29.88 -6.71
CA ASP A 705 -23.91 29.02 -6.48
C ASP A 705 -22.79 29.39 -7.45
N GLU A 706 -21.60 29.60 -6.91
CA GLU A 706 -20.38 29.86 -7.68
C GLU A 706 -19.44 28.66 -7.57
N TYR A 707 -19.01 28.15 -8.73
CA TYR A 707 -18.10 27.02 -8.86
C TYR A 707 -16.83 27.51 -9.55
N VAL A 708 -15.69 27.41 -8.87
CA VAL A 708 -14.38 27.76 -9.41
C VAL A 708 -13.73 26.52 -10.00
N LEU A 709 -13.22 26.62 -11.23
CA LEU A 709 -12.59 25.55 -11.98
C LEU A 709 -11.07 25.56 -11.76
N GLU A 710 -10.48 24.38 -11.57
CA GLU A 710 -9.03 24.22 -11.49
C GLU A 710 -8.39 24.23 -12.89
N LYS A 711 -7.41 25.11 -13.12
CA LYS A 711 -6.75 25.28 -14.42
C LYS A 711 -5.25 25.05 -14.33
N TYR A 712 -4.74 24.14 -15.16
CA TYR A 712 -3.32 23.79 -15.26
C TYR A 712 -2.64 23.58 -13.89
N ARG A 713 -3.34 22.87 -13.00
CA ARG A 713 -2.78 22.48 -11.70
C ARG A 713 -1.88 21.26 -11.90
N ARG A 714 -0.78 21.21 -11.15
CA ARG A 714 0.08 20.04 -11.06
C ARG A 714 -0.57 18.95 -10.20
N SER A 715 -0.67 17.73 -10.72
CA SER A 715 -1.01 16.55 -9.91
C SER A 715 0.22 16.00 -9.17
N ASN A 716 0.01 15.13 -8.17
CA ASN A 716 1.11 14.43 -7.48
C ASN A 716 2.06 13.69 -8.44
N ALA A 717 1.58 13.26 -9.62
CA ALA A 717 2.35 12.52 -10.62
C ALA A 717 2.89 13.43 -11.75
N THR A 718 3.03 14.73 -11.48
CA THR A 718 3.48 15.78 -12.42
C THR A 718 2.63 15.92 -13.68
N LYS A 719 1.37 15.47 -13.63
CA LYS A 719 0.44 15.56 -14.77
C LYS A 719 -0.41 16.82 -14.68
N ASN A 720 -0.96 17.20 -15.84
CA ASN A 720 -1.89 18.32 -15.94
C ASN A 720 -3.27 17.95 -15.39
N TYR A 721 -3.70 18.70 -14.38
CA TYR A 721 -5.06 18.70 -13.86
C TYR A 721 -5.76 19.96 -14.37
N ASN A 722 -6.70 19.78 -15.30
CA ASN A 722 -7.38 20.90 -15.97
C ASN A 722 -8.86 20.58 -16.14
N GLN A 723 -9.70 21.46 -15.61
CA GLN A 723 -11.15 21.37 -15.72
C GLN A 723 -11.68 22.26 -16.85
N THR A 724 -12.74 21.79 -17.52
CA THR A 724 -13.39 22.51 -18.62
C THR A 724 -14.91 22.50 -18.44
N PRO A 725 -15.59 23.65 -18.62
CA PRO A 725 -17.05 23.71 -18.50
C PRO A 725 -17.72 22.91 -19.62
N ASN A 726 -18.76 22.14 -19.26
CA ASN A 726 -19.60 21.39 -20.22
C ASN A 726 -20.89 22.13 -20.58
N VAL A 727 -21.40 22.92 -19.64
CA VAL A 727 -22.70 23.59 -19.74
C VAL A 727 -22.62 24.93 -20.45
N HIS A 728 -23.75 25.36 -21.00
CA HIS A 728 -23.89 26.67 -21.64
C HIS A 728 -24.76 27.62 -20.81
N CYS A 729 -24.57 28.93 -21.01
CA CYS A 729 -25.41 29.94 -20.37
C CYS A 729 -26.89 29.76 -20.80
N GLY A 730 -27.80 29.75 -19.82
CA GLY A 730 -29.23 29.51 -20.01
C GLY A 730 -29.66 28.05 -19.90
N GLU A 731 -28.71 27.12 -19.75
CA GLU A 731 -29.01 25.70 -19.57
C GLU A 731 -29.57 25.40 -18.18
N LYS A 732 -30.49 24.43 -18.10
CA LYS A 732 -31.06 23.94 -16.83
C LYS A 732 -30.28 22.73 -16.36
N VAL A 733 -29.77 22.80 -15.14
CA VAL A 733 -29.02 21.72 -14.51
C VAL A 733 -29.80 21.11 -13.36
N VAL A 734 -29.65 19.81 -13.14
CA VAL A 734 -30.20 19.10 -11.98
C VAL A 734 -29.14 18.85 -10.92
N GLU A 735 -29.56 18.61 -9.68
CA GLU A 735 -28.64 18.24 -8.61
C GLU A 735 -27.90 16.93 -8.95
N GLY A 736 -26.58 16.95 -8.78
CA GLY A 736 -25.70 15.83 -9.12
C GLY A 736 -25.33 15.73 -10.61
N GLU A 737 -25.70 16.72 -11.43
CA GLU A 737 -25.28 16.75 -12.83
C GLU A 737 -23.83 17.22 -12.99
N VAL A 738 -23.09 16.62 -13.93
CA VAL A 738 -21.73 17.03 -14.27
C VAL A 738 -21.77 18.32 -15.08
N ILE A 739 -21.32 19.43 -14.49
CA ILE A 739 -21.30 20.77 -15.11
C ILE A 739 -19.93 21.15 -15.68
N ALA A 740 -18.86 20.51 -15.21
CA ALA A 740 -17.52 20.66 -15.75
C ALA A 740 -16.77 19.33 -15.72
N ASP A 741 -16.08 19.03 -16.82
CA ASP A 741 -15.21 17.87 -16.96
C ASP A 741 -13.87 18.09 -16.27
N GLY A 742 -13.32 17.02 -15.70
CA GLY A 742 -11.97 16.96 -15.15
C GLY A 742 -10.93 16.49 -16.18
N PRO A 743 -9.69 16.17 -15.74
CA PRO A 743 -8.68 15.60 -16.62
C PRO A 743 -9.14 14.25 -17.19
N ALA A 744 -8.87 13.99 -18.46
CA ALA A 744 -9.24 12.74 -19.14
C ALA A 744 -10.77 12.44 -19.09
N MET A 745 -11.61 13.45 -19.30
CA MET A 745 -13.06 13.33 -19.42
C MET A 745 -13.57 14.05 -20.67
N GLU A 746 -14.71 13.61 -21.21
CA GLU A 746 -15.43 14.30 -22.29
C GLU A 746 -16.94 14.08 -22.16
N ASN A 747 -17.69 15.17 -21.98
CA ASN A 747 -19.14 15.19 -21.76
C ASN A 747 -19.59 14.36 -20.55
N GLY A 748 -18.85 14.42 -19.45
CA GLY A 748 -19.13 13.71 -18.20
C GLY A 748 -18.79 12.22 -18.21
N GLU A 749 -18.15 11.71 -19.26
CA GLU A 749 -17.64 10.34 -19.32
C GLU A 749 -16.11 10.29 -19.27
N LEU A 750 -15.58 9.20 -18.73
CA LEU A 750 -14.16 8.92 -18.72
C LEU A 750 -13.59 8.75 -20.16
N ALA A 751 -12.54 9.50 -20.46
CA ALA A 751 -11.88 9.57 -21.76
C ALA A 751 -10.34 9.47 -21.61
N LEU A 752 -9.85 8.28 -21.26
CA LEU A 752 -8.43 8.00 -21.01
C LEU A 752 -7.50 7.96 -22.25
N GLY A 753 -8.03 8.04 -23.46
CA GLY A 753 -7.31 7.68 -24.68
C GLY A 753 -7.97 8.22 -25.93
N GLN A 754 -7.74 7.56 -27.06
CA GLN A 754 -8.20 7.99 -28.39
C GLN A 754 -8.77 6.81 -29.19
N ASN A 755 -9.46 7.11 -30.30
CA ASN A 755 -10.10 6.14 -31.19
C ASN A 755 -9.38 6.02 -32.57
N PRO A 756 -8.11 5.55 -32.64
CA PRO A 756 -7.37 5.38 -33.90
C PRO A 756 -7.93 4.26 -34.79
N ILE A 757 -7.70 4.37 -36.10
CA ILE A 757 -7.91 3.28 -37.05
C ILE A 757 -6.71 2.33 -37.00
N ILE A 758 -6.94 1.09 -36.58
CA ILE A 758 -5.92 0.07 -36.40
C ILE A 758 -6.03 -1.00 -37.48
N ALA A 759 -4.88 -1.43 -38.00
CA ALA A 759 -4.76 -2.60 -38.88
C ALA A 759 -3.91 -3.71 -38.24
N PHE A 760 -4.38 -4.95 -38.34
CA PHE A 760 -3.59 -6.14 -37.97
C PHE A 760 -2.82 -6.67 -39.18
N ALA A 761 -1.63 -6.11 -39.43
CA ALA A 761 -0.74 -6.51 -40.51
C ALA A 761 0.72 -6.40 -40.05
N THR A 762 1.57 -7.34 -40.48
CA THR A 762 3.01 -7.27 -40.24
C THR A 762 3.67 -6.31 -41.23
N TRP A 763 4.52 -5.40 -40.77
CA TRP A 763 5.12 -4.37 -41.61
C TRP A 763 6.62 -4.24 -41.36
N ASN A 764 7.44 -4.72 -42.30
CA ASN A 764 8.91 -4.60 -42.32
C ASN A 764 9.62 -4.86 -40.96
N MET A 765 9.07 -5.76 -40.14
CA MET A 765 9.53 -6.04 -38.77
C MET A 765 9.46 -4.86 -37.78
N TYR A 766 8.92 -3.71 -38.15
CA TYR A 766 8.75 -2.57 -37.22
C TYR A 766 7.70 -2.84 -36.14
N ASN A 767 6.79 -3.79 -36.39
CA ASN A 767 5.88 -4.32 -35.39
C ASN A 767 6.21 -5.78 -35.02
N TYR A 768 7.50 -6.13 -35.01
CA TYR A 768 7.95 -7.42 -34.49
C TYR A 768 7.62 -7.55 -32.98
N GLU A 769 7.22 -8.74 -32.56
CA GLU A 769 6.66 -9.01 -31.23
C GLU A 769 5.53 -8.03 -30.87
N ASP A 770 5.80 -7.12 -29.92
CA ASP A 770 4.85 -6.16 -29.34
C ASP A 770 5.17 -4.71 -29.74
N ALA A 771 6.08 -4.50 -30.68
CA ALA A 771 6.37 -3.17 -31.18
C ALA A 771 5.17 -2.58 -31.93
N VAL A 772 4.99 -1.27 -31.79
CA VAL A 772 3.88 -0.54 -32.41
C VAL A 772 4.43 0.41 -33.47
N MET A 773 3.82 0.39 -34.64
CA MET A 773 4.05 1.40 -35.68
C MET A 773 2.87 2.38 -35.69
N ILE A 774 3.17 3.68 -35.70
CA ILE A 774 2.19 4.76 -35.68
C ILE A 774 2.39 5.70 -36.88
N SER A 775 1.31 6.27 -37.40
CA SER A 775 1.34 7.30 -38.43
C SER A 775 1.85 8.64 -37.89
N GLU A 776 2.64 9.35 -38.69
CA GLU A 776 3.09 10.72 -38.41
C GLU A 776 1.92 11.69 -38.18
N ARG A 777 0.75 11.43 -38.78
CA ARG A 777 -0.48 12.20 -38.55
C ARG A 777 -0.81 12.35 -37.07
N MET A 778 -0.59 11.28 -36.29
CA MET A 778 -0.86 11.27 -34.84
C MET A 778 0.03 12.25 -34.05
N VAL A 779 1.20 12.58 -34.59
CA VAL A 779 2.14 13.56 -34.02
C VAL A 779 1.81 14.97 -34.51
N LYS A 780 1.43 15.12 -35.78
CA LYS A 780 1.03 16.41 -36.39
C LYS A 780 -0.25 16.96 -35.78
N ASP A 781 -1.27 16.12 -35.64
CA ASP A 781 -2.60 16.47 -35.12
C ASP A 781 -2.64 16.50 -33.57
N ASP A 782 -1.50 16.34 -32.90
CA ASP A 782 -1.35 16.34 -31.44
C ASP A 782 -2.24 15.30 -30.70
N VAL A 783 -2.63 14.20 -31.36
CA VAL A 783 -3.62 13.23 -30.86
C VAL A 783 -3.25 12.62 -29.50
N TYR A 784 -1.98 12.25 -29.32
CA TYR A 784 -1.44 11.68 -28.07
C TYR A 784 -0.47 12.63 -27.36
N THR A 785 -0.84 13.91 -27.30
CA THR A 785 -0.03 14.93 -26.64
C THR A 785 -0.51 15.18 -25.22
N SER A 786 0.43 15.21 -24.28
CA SER A 786 0.20 15.41 -22.86
C SER A 786 0.94 16.65 -22.34
N ILE A 787 0.43 17.24 -21.26
CA ILE A 787 1.08 18.36 -20.56
C ILE A 787 1.61 17.83 -19.23
N HIS A 788 2.87 18.15 -18.96
CA HIS A 788 3.58 17.79 -17.74
C HIS A 788 3.99 19.07 -17.03
N ILE A 789 3.78 19.12 -15.72
CA ILE A 789 4.10 20.29 -14.89
C ILE A 789 5.01 19.82 -13.77
N GLU A 790 6.21 20.37 -13.74
CA GLU A 790 7.23 20.13 -12.73
C GLU A 790 7.45 21.40 -11.91
N ASP A 791 7.68 21.22 -10.63
CA ASP A 791 7.96 22.28 -9.67
C ASP A 791 9.39 22.15 -9.14
N TYR A 792 10.09 23.27 -9.12
CA TYR A 792 11.44 23.38 -8.60
C TYR A 792 11.48 24.43 -7.51
N GLU A 793 12.13 24.11 -6.39
CA GLU A 793 12.14 24.94 -5.20
C GLU A 793 13.56 25.38 -4.84
N SER A 794 13.68 26.64 -4.44
CA SER A 794 14.91 27.22 -3.90
C SER A 794 14.60 27.99 -2.62
N GLU A 795 15.32 27.68 -1.56
CA GLU A 795 15.18 28.32 -0.26
C GLU A 795 16.43 29.17 0.05
N SER A 796 16.22 30.35 0.63
CA SER A 796 17.25 31.15 1.29
C SER A 796 17.19 30.89 2.80
N ARG A 797 18.34 30.51 3.37
CA ARG A 797 18.48 30.10 4.77
C ARG A 797 19.48 30.94 5.54
N ASP A 798 19.29 31.01 6.85
CA ASP A 798 20.30 31.56 7.75
C ASP A 798 21.43 30.54 7.94
N THR A 799 22.64 30.91 7.52
CA THR A 799 23.85 30.11 7.79
C THR A 799 24.69 30.72 8.91
N LYS A 800 25.67 29.96 9.41
CA LYS A 800 26.59 30.46 10.45
C LYS A 800 27.45 31.66 9.99
N LEU A 801 27.69 31.78 8.68
CA LEU A 801 28.56 32.80 8.08
C LEU A 801 27.78 34.04 7.62
N GLY A 802 26.45 33.96 7.59
CA GLY A 802 25.55 34.98 7.08
C GLY A 802 24.30 34.35 6.43
N PRO A 803 23.24 35.14 6.19
CA PRO A 803 22.09 34.66 5.44
C PRO A 803 22.46 34.37 3.97
N GLU A 804 21.83 33.37 3.37
CA GLU A 804 21.83 33.20 1.92
C GLU A 804 20.94 34.26 1.27
N GLU A 805 21.34 34.79 0.13
CA GLU A 805 20.59 35.84 -0.56
C GLU A 805 20.14 35.36 -1.95
N ILE A 806 18.89 35.64 -2.29
CA ILE A 806 18.36 35.45 -3.66
C ILE A 806 18.55 36.79 -4.37
N THR A 807 19.37 36.79 -5.42
CA THR A 807 19.79 38.00 -6.13
C THR A 807 20.20 37.69 -7.57
N ARG A 808 20.07 38.70 -8.44
CA ARG A 808 20.58 38.68 -9.82
C ARG A 808 22.12 38.76 -9.87
N GLU A 809 22.76 39.27 -8.83
CA GLU A 809 24.23 39.48 -8.79
C GLU A 809 25.00 38.18 -8.47
N ILE A 810 25.09 37.29 -9.47
CA ILE A 810 25.74 35.98 -9.33
C ILE A 810 27.22 36.06 -9.76
N PRO A 811 28.18 35.55 -8.96
CA PRO A 811 29.59 35.55 -9.35
C PRO A 811 29.87 34.60 -10.53
N ASN A 812 30.78 35.00 -11.43
CA ASN A 812 31.29 34.19 -12.54
C ASN A 812 30.24 33.75 -13.58
N VAL A 813 29.11 34.45 -13.66
CA VAL A 813 28.06 34.23 -14.65
C VAL A 813 27.99 35.44 -15.60
N GLY A 814 27.98 35.19 -16.91
CA GLY A 814 27.88 36.25 -17.93
C GLY A 814 26.47 36.82 -18.06
N GLU A 815 26.34 38.04 -18.62
CA GLU A 815 25.03 38.72 -18.77
C GLU A 815 24.03 37.92 -19.62
N ASP A 816 24.49 37.16 -20.61
CA ASP A 816 23.63 36.34 -21.48
C ASP A 816 22.83 35.29 -20.68
N ALA A 817 23.45 34.68 -19.66
CA ALA A 817 22.79 33.70 -18.80
C ALA A 817 21.81 34.32 -17.79
N LEU A 818 21.86 35.64 -17.59
CA LEU A 818 20.99 36.40 -16.68
C LEU A 818 19.82 37.07 -17.43
N LYS A 819 19.71 36.88 -18.74
CA LYS A 819 18.73 37.56 -19.61
C LYS A 819 17.28 37.34 -19.18
N ASP A 820 16.97 36.15 -18.68
CA ASP A 820 15.59 35.74 -18.35
C ASP A 820 15.24 35.90 -16.86
N LEU A 821 16.21 36.29 -16.04
CA LEU A 821 16.00 36.68 -14.65
C LEU A 821 15.46 38.12 -14.57
N ASP A 822 14.70 38.40 -13.53
CA ASP A 822 14.24 39.74 -13.15
C ASP A 822 15.28 40.46 -12.28
N GLU A 823 14.88 41.58 -11.64
CA GLU A 823 15.73 42.37 -10.75
C GLU A 823 16.04 41.62 -9.43
N ASP A 824 15.13 40.76 -8.97
CA ASP A 824 15.27 39.95 -7.75
C ASP A 824 16.10 38.68 -8.00
N GLY A 825 16.48 38.40 -9.25
CA GLY A 825 17.22 37.19 -9.63
C GLY A 825 16.33 35.96 -9.84
N ILE A 826 15.03 36.15 -10.12
CA ILE A 826 14.05 35.09 -10.34
C ILE A 826 13.65 35.07 -11.82
N VAL A 827 13.47 33.89 -12.41
CA VAL A 827 13.06 33.76 -13.82
C VAL A 827 11.66 34.34 -14.06
N ARG A 828 11.48 35.06 -15.17
CA ARG A 828 10.18 35.63 -15.54
C ARG A 828 9.19 34.56 -16.04
N VAL A 829 7.92 34.73 -15.71
CA VAL A 829 6.83 33.88 -16.23
C VAL A 829 6.74 34.03 -17.75
N GLY A 830 6.60 32.90 -18.46
CA GLY A 830 6.57 32.82 -19.91
C GLY A 830 7.92 32.73 -20.60
N ALA A 831 9.04 32.75 -19.86
CA ALA A 831 10.36 32.43 -20.42
C ALA A 831 10.43 30.96 -20.85
N GLU A 832 11.13 30.69 -21.95
CA GLU A 832 11.48 29.33 -22.39
C GLU A 832 12.89 29.04 -21.89
N VAL A 833 13.04 27.97 -21.11
CA VAL A 833 14.28 27.60 -20.44
C VAL A 833 14.75 26.23 -20.90
N GLN A 834 16.06 26.06 -20.99
CA GLN A 834 16.73 24.82 -21.35
C GLN A 834 17.53 24.25 -20.16
N ASP A 835 18.02 23.03 -20.31
CA ASP A 835 18.82 22.36 -19.29
C ASP A 835 20.06 23.21 -18.92
N GLY A 836 20.23 23.48 -17.63
CA GLY A 836 21.35 24.27 -17.09
C GLY A 836 21.08 25.78 -16.93
N ASP A 837 19.99 26.29 -17.50
CA ASP A 837 19.58 27.70 -17.32
C ASP A 837 19.23 27.99 -15.85
N ILE A 838 19.44 29.25 -15.44
CA ILE A 838 19.24 29.69 -14.06
C ILE A 838 17.76 30.04 -13.86
N LEU A 839 17.12 29.38 -12.89
CA LEU A 839 15.74 29.65 -12.49
C LEU A 839 15.67 30.67 -11.34
N VAL A 840 16.54 30.51 -10.35
CA VAL A 840 16.63 31.39 -9.18
C VAL A 840 18.10 31.59 -8.84
N GLY A 841 18.57 32.83 -9.01
CA GLY A 841 19.89 33.28 -8.61
C GLY A 841 20.02 33.26 -7.10
N LYS A 842 20.93 32.42 -6.58
CA LYS A 842 21.18 32.30 -5.14
C LYS A 842 22.67 32.31 -4.84
N VAL A 843 23.04 33.14 -3.87
CA VAL A 843 24.42 33.25 -3.38
C VAL A 843 24.50 32.86 -1.91
N THR A 844 25.48 32.01 -1.59
CA THR A 844 25.74 31.56 -0.21
C THR A 844 27.08 32.14 0.26
N PRO A 845 27.16 32.77 1.44
CA PRO A 845 28.43 33.26 1.98
C PRO A 845 29.40 32.10 2.23
N LYS A 846 30.62 32.23 1.71
CA LYS A 846 31.71 31.25 1.83
C LYS A 846 32.75 31.80 2.81
N GLY A 847 33.14 30.98 3.77
CA GLY A 847 34.27 31.31 4.64
C GLY A 847 35.57 31.35 3.83
N VAL A 848 36.54 32.16 4.25
CA VAL A 848 37.85 32.20 3.60
C VAL A 848 38.57 30.89 3.89
N THR A 849 38.53 29.95 2.94
CA THR A 849 39.36 28.74 2.93
C THR A 849 40.71 29.05 2.27
N ASP A 850 41.78 28.35 2.66
CA ASP A 850 43.03 28.38 1.91
C ASP A 850 42.79 27.89 0.48
N LEU A 851 42.89 28.81 -0.49
CA LEU A 851 42.84 28.52 -1.92
C LEU A 851 43.99 27.56 -2.28
N SER A 852 43.77 26.69 -3.27
CA SER A 852 44.83 25.83 -3.80
C SER A 852 45.97 26.68 -4.38
N ALA A 853 47.17 26.12 -4.54
CA ALA A 853 48.29 26.86 -5.12
C ALA A 853 47.96 27.36 -6.55
N GLU A 854 47.23 26.56 -7.31
CA GLU A 854 46.74 26.85 -8.66
C GLU A 854 45.69 27.97 -8.64
N GLU A 855 44.71 27.91 -7.73
CA GLU A 855 43.71 28.97 -7.58
C GLU A 855 44.35 30.29 -7.12
N LYS A 856 45.32 30.24 -6.19
CA LYS A 856 46.09 31.42 -5.75
C LYS A 856 46.84 32.05 -6.93
N LEU A 857 47.45 31.23 -7.78
CA LEU A 857 48.12 31.70 -9.00
C LEU A 857 47.14 32.32 -9.99
N LEU A 858 46.00 31.68 -10.24
CA LEU A 858 44.95 32.22 -11.12
C LEU A 858 44.44 33.57 -10.63
N HIS A 859 44.16 33.71 -9.33
CA HIS A 859 43.77 34.98 -8.72
C HIS A 859 44.84 36.06 -8.88
N ALA A 860 46.13 35.71 -8.73
CA ALA A 860 47.24 36.63 -8.94
C ALA A 860 47.39 37.09 -10.40
N ILE A 861 47.12 36.20 -11.36
CA ILE A 861 47.19 36.49 -12.80
C ILE A 861 46.03 37.39 -13.24
N PHE A 862 44.79 37.04 -12.85
CA PHE A 862 43.58 37.73 -13.31
C PHE A 862 43.21 38.96 -12.47
N GLY A 863 43.86 39.17 -11.32
CA GLY A 863 43.58 40.30 -10.43
C GLY A 863 42.18 40.24 -9.81
N GLU A 864 41.52 39.08 -9.86
CA GLU A 864 40.20 38.88 -9.27
C GLU A 864 40.32 38.83 -7.75
N LYS A 865 39.59 39.71 -7.05
CA LYS A 865 39.46 39.62 -5.60
C LYS A 865 38.74 38.31 -5.26
N ALA A 866 39.23 37.60 -4.23
CA ALA A 866 38.51 36.47 -3.67
C ALA A 866 37.11 36.94 -3.24
N ARG A 867 36.08 36.50 -3.95
CA ARG A 867 34.69 36.86 -3.65
C ARG A 867 34.23 36.06 -2.43
N GLU A 868 33.56 36.72 -1.50
CA GLU A 868 33.12 36.14 -0.22
C GLU A 868 31.88 35.24 -0.36
N VAL A 869 31.35 35.07 -1.58
CA VAL A 869 30.11 34.33 -1.86
C VAL A 869 30.29 33.30 -2.97
N ARG A 870 29.54 32.20 -2.91
CA ARG A 870 29.51 31.12 -3.90
C ARG A 870 28.13 31.05 -4.57
N ASP A 871 28.11 30.75 -5.87
CA ASP A 871 26.89 30.43 -6.61
C ASP A 871 26.29 29.09 -6.12
N THR A 872 25.06 29.15 -5.63
CA THR A 872 24.22 28.01 -5.23
C THR A 872 22.83 28.10 -5.89
N SER A 873 22.77 28.76 -7.05
CA SER A 873 21.55 29.02 -7.81
C SER A 873 20.83 27.74 -8.21
N LEU A 874 19.51 27.83 -8.27
CA LEU A 874 18.66 26.79 -8.80
C LEU A 874 18.76 26.80 -10.33
N ARG A 875 19.13 25.67 -10.92
CA ARG A 875 19.24 25.48 -12.37
C ARG A 875 18.25 24.42 -12.84
N VAL A 876 17.83 24.53 -14.09
CA VAL A 876 17.00 23.51 -14.73
C VAL A 876 17.79 22.19 -14.80
N PRO A 877 17.26 21.07 -14.28
CA PRO A 877 17.94 19.79 -14.37
C PRO A 877 17.90 19.23 -15.80
N HIS A 878 18.70 18.19 -16.06
CA HIS A 878 18.71 17.53 -17.37
C HIS A 878 17.33 16.92 -17.72
N GLY A 879 16.82 17.26 -18.90
CA GLY A 879 15.47 16.90 -19.37
C GLY A 879 14.34 17.74 -18.77
N GLY A 880 14.67 18.79 -18.02
CA GLY A 880 13.72 19.66 -17.32
C GLY A 880 13.28 20.89 -18.12
N GLY A 881 13.89 21.17 -19.28
CA GLY A 881 13.58 22.35 -20.10
C GLY A 881 12.09 22.47 -20.49
N GLY A 882 11.59 23.70 -20.60
CA GLY A 882 10.18 23.98 -20.88
C GLY A 882 9.83 25.46 -20.75
N ILE A 883 8.55 25.78 -20.62
CA ILE A 883 8.07 27.15 -20.44
C ILE A 883 7.78 27.40 -18.96
N ILE A 884 8.19 28.55 -18.42
CA ILE A 884 7.82 28.94 -17.06
C ILE A 884 6.32 29.29 -17.02
N GLN A 885 5.51 28.46 -16.35
CA GLN A 885 4.07 28.68 -16.20
C GLN A 885 3.78 29.70 -15.11
N ASN A 886 4.42 29.56 -13.95
CA ASN A 886 4.14 30.35 -12.76
C ASN A 886 5.35 30.36 -11.82
N VAL A 887 5.47 31.41 -11.01
CA VAL A 887 6.47 31.51 -9.95
C VAL A 887 5.79 32.00 -8.67
N ARG A 888 6.01 31.29 -7.58
CA ARG A 888 5.48 31.64 -6.26
C ARG A 888 6.61 31.95 -5.30
N VAL A 889 6.46 33.03 -4.56
CA VAL A 889 7.44 33.52 -3.61
C VAL A 889 6.78 33.60 -2.24
N PHE A 890 7.36 32.90 -1.28
CA PHE A 890 6.94 32.91 0.12
C PHE A 890 8.02 33.62 0.95
N SER A 891 7.61 34.52 1.83
CA SER A 891 8.53 35.28 2.67
C SER A 891 8.07 35.30 4.12
N ARG A 892 9.02 35.05 5.03
CA ARG A 892 8.78 35.18 6.47
C ARG A 892 8.36 36.60 6.85
N GLU A 893 8.87 37.60 6.15
CA GLU A 893 8.53 39.01 6.37
C GLU A 893 7.07 39.32 5.99
N ALA A 894 6.53 38.60 5.01
CA ALA A 894 5.13 38.72 4.58
C ALA A 894 4.15 37.99 5.51
N GLY A 895 4.67 37.25 6.51
CA GLY A 895 3.87 36.47 7.45
C GLY A 895 3.58 35.03 7.02
N ASP A 896 4.27 34.53 5.99
CA ASP A 896 4.13 33.14 5.54
C ASP A 896 4.76 32.14 6.53
N GLU A 897 4.12 30.98 6.69
CA GLU A 897 4.60 29.90 7.57
C GLU A 897 5.74 29.10 6.90
N LEU A 898 6.98 29.55 7.07
CA LEU A 898 8.18 28.87 6.56
C LEU A 898 8.90 28.02 7.62
N ALA A 899 9.66 27.02 7.17
CA ALA A 899 10.46 26.17 8.05
C ALA A 899 11.47 27.02 8.88
N PRO A 900 11.78 26.63 10.12
CA PRO A 900 12.72 27.38 10.96
C PRO A 900 14.09 27.59 10.26
N GLY A 901 14.56 28.84 10.22
CA GLY A 901 15.81 29.22 9.56
C GLY A 901 15.70 29.50 8.05
N VAL A 902 14.51 29.35 7.45
CA VAL A 902 14.21 29.78 6.08
C VAL A 902 13.61 31.18 6.09
N ASN A 903 14.20 32.09 5.30
CA ASN A 903 13.77 33.49 5.18
C ASN A 903 12.83 33.68 4.00
N LYS A 904 13.23 33.21 2.83
CA LYS A 904 12.49 33.31 1.56
C LYS A 904 12.52 31.95 0.85
N MET A 905 11.40 31.54 0.28
CA MET A 905 11.28 30.34 -0.54
C MET A 905 10.67 30.72 -1.89
N VAL A 906 11.28 30.27 -2.98
CA VAL A 906 10.80 30.51 -4.35
C VAL A 906 10.52 29.16 -4.99
N ARG A 907 9.31 28.99 -5.50
CA ARG A 907 8.85 27.80 -6.24
C ARG A 907 8.55 28.20 -7.68
N VAL A 908 9.21 27.54 -8.62
CA VAL A 908 9.09 27.78 -10.07
C VAL A 908 8.40 26.58 -10.71
N TYR A 909 7.34 26.83 -11.47
CA TYR A 909 6.59 25.80 -12.20
C TYR A 909 6.98 25.83 -13.67
N ILE A 910 7.52 24.71 -14.17
CA ILE A 910 7.88 24.52 -15.57
C ILE A 910 6.86 23.59 -16.22
N VAL A 911 6.30 24.02 -17.35
CA VAL A 911 5.38 23.23 -18.15
C VAL A 911 6.05 22.73 -19.41
N GLN A 912 5.84 21.44 -19.70
CA GLN A 912 6.33 20.75 -20.89
C GLN A 912 5.17 20.15 -21.67
N LYS A 913 5.11 20.41 -22.98
CA LYS A 913 4.19 19.76 -23.91
C LYS A 913 4.90 18.57 -24.54
N ARG A 914 4.52 17.34 -24.15
CA ARG A 914 5.15 16.10 -24.62
C ARG A 914 4.29 15.41 -25.66
N LYS A 915 4.78 15.42 -26.91
CA LYS A 915 4.18 14.67 -28.03
C LYS A 915 4.44 13.17 -27.86
N ILE A 916 3.86 12.35 -28.74
CA ILE A 916 4.16 10.93 -28.80
C ILE A 916 5.43 10.71 -29.64
N GLN A 917 6.32 9.83 -29.18
CA GLN A 917 7.60 9.58 -29.85
C GLN A 917 8.05 8.12 -29.78
N VAL A 918 9.12 7.78 -30.51
CA VAL A 918 9.72 6.44 -30.51
C VAL A 918 10.22 6.10 -29.10
N GLY A 919 9.88 4.91 -28.63
CA GLY A 919 10.20 4.43 -27.28
C GLY A 919 9.08 4.63 -26.26
N ASP A 920 8.09 5.50 -26.53
CA ASP A 920 6.93 5.65 -25.65
C ASP A 920 6.08 4.37 -25.62
N LYS A 921 5.52 4.08 -24.45
CA LYS A 921 4.68 2.90 -24.25
C LYS A 921 3.21 3.23 -24.43
N MET A 922 2.54 2.44 -25.25
CA MET A 922 1.10 2.48 -25.45
C MET A 922 0.45 1.14 -25.08
N SER A 923 -0.86 1.14 -24.85
CA SER A 923 -1.64 -0.09 -24.60
C SER A 923 -3.08 0.10 -25.02
N GLY A 924 -3.77 -0.97 -25.39
CA GLY A 924 -5.23 -1.02 -25.38
C GLY A 924 -5.77 -1.45 -24.01
N ARG A 925 -7.09 -1.60 -23.91
CA ARG A 925 -7.79 -2.05 -22.69
C ARG A 925 -7.66 -3.55 -22.42
N HIS A 926 -7.18 -4.32 -23.39
CA HIS A 926 -7.12 -5.79 -23.38
C HIS A 926 -5.73 -6.36 -23.04
N GLY A 927 -4.90 -5.58 -22.32
CA GLY A 927 -3.54 -6.01 -21.93
C GLY A 927 -2.54 -6.12 -23.10
N ASN A 928 -2.88 -5.54 -24.26
CA ASN A 928 -2.05 -5.45 -25.46
C ASN A 928 -1.14 -4.20 -25.39
N LYS A 929 -0.05 -4.32 -24.62
CA LYS A 929 0.97 -3.27 -24.47
C LYS A 929 2.02 -3.35 -25.59
N GLY A 930 2.58 -2.20 -25.95
CA GLY A 930 3.66 -2.12 -26.91
C GLY A 930 4.43 -0.81 -26.87
N THR A 931 5.69 -0.83 -27.27
CA THR A 931 6.54 0.36 -27.42
C THR A 931 6.55 0.82 -28.85
N ILE A 932 6.50 2.13 -29.09
CA ILE A 932 6.56 2.68 -30.44
C ILE A 932 7.95 2.45 -31.01
N ALA A 933 8.04 1.73 -32.11
CA ALA A 933 9.31 1.48 -32.80
C ALA A 933 9.54 2.44 -33.98
N LEU A 934 8.47 2.87 -34.65
CA LEU A 934 8.55 3.76 -35.80
C LEU A 934 7.34 4.70 -35.86
N VAL A 935 7.63 5.98 -36.08
CA VAL A 935 6.66 6.96 -36.58
C VAL A 935 6.81 7.00 -38.10
N CYS A 936 5.85 6.43 -38.81
CA CYS A 936 5.89 6.27 -40.25
C CYS A 936 5.22 7.46 -40.96
N PRO A 937 5.81 8.03 -42.01
CA PRO A 937 5.16 9.07 -42.82
C PRO A 937 3.79 8.62 -43.32
N GLU A 938 2.87 9.58 -43.51
CA GLU A 938 1.48 9.30 -43.87
C GLU A 938 1.34 8.60 -45.22
N GLU A 939 2.20 8.97 -46.18
CA GLU A 939 2.26 8.40 -47.53
C GLU A 939 2.75 6.95 -47.56
N ASP A 940 3.57 6.56 -46.58
CA ASP A 940 4.13 5.21 -46.47
C ASP A 940 3.17 4.24 -45.77
N MET A 941 2.21 4.76 -45.00
CA MET A 941 1.27 3.94 -44.23
C MET A 941 0.35 3.15 -45.15
N PRO A 942 -0.02 1.91 -44.78
CA PRO A 942 -1.10 1.19 -45.44
C PRO A 942 -2.37 2.03 -45.49
N TYR A 943 -3.03 2.10 -46.64
CA TYR A 943 -4.23 2.90 -46.80
C TYR A 943 -5.43 2.09 -47.29
N LEU A 944 -6.62 2.57 -46.92
CA LEU A 944 -7.92 2.01 -47.27
C LEU A 944 -8.28 2.35 -48.73
N PRO A 945 -9.25 1.66 -49.35
CA PRO A 945 -9.64 1.91 -50.74
C PRO A 945 -10.16 3.33 -51.03
N ASP A 946 -10.53 4.07 -49.99
CA ASP A 946 -10.95 5.46 -50.05
C ASP A 946 -9.78 6.47 -49.91
N GLY A 947 -8.54 5.98 -49.86
CA GLY A 947 -7.33 6.78 -49.73
C GLY A 947 -6.95 7.15 -48.29
N ARG A 948 -7.74 6.78 -47.28
CA ARG A 948 -7.41 7.10 -45.89
C ARG A 948 -6.31 6.17 -45.35
N PRO A 949 -5.18 6.69 -44.85
CA PRO A 949 -4.16 5.86 -44.20
C PRO A 949 -4.68 5.30 -42.88
N VAL A 950 -4.17 4.14 -42.49
CA VAL A 950 -4.37 3.61 -41.13
C VAL A 950 -3.50 4.37 -40.14
N ASP A 951 -3.93 4.42 -38.89
CA ASP A 951 -3.25 5.21 -37.87
C ASP A 951 -2.20 4.41 -37.11
N ILE A 952 -2.50 3.14 -36.82
CA ILE A 952 -1.64 2.22 -36.07
C ILE A 952 -1.64 0.85 -36.75
N CYS A 953 -0.46 0.23 -36.86
CA CYS A 953 -0.33 -1.16 -37.30
C CYS A 953 0.12 -2.04 -36.14
N LEU A 954 -0.69 -3.04 -35.79
CA LEU A 954 -0.41 -4.01 -34.74
C LEU A 954 -0.07 -5.39 -35.32
N ASN A 955 0.71 -6.15 -34.57
CA ASN A 955 1.08 -7.51 -34.95
C ASN A 955 -0.07 -8.50 -34.70
N PRO A 956 -0.54 -9.25 -35.71
CA PRO A 956 -1.59 -10.26 -35.53
C PRO A 956 -1.13 -11.46 -34.67
N MET A 957 0.17 -11.76 -34.61
CA MET A 957 0.67 -12.98 -33.94
C MET A 957 0.48 -12.94 -32.42
N GLY A 958 0.46 -11.75 -31.83
CA GLY A 958 0.28 -11.57 -30.39
C GLY A 958 -1.14 -11.85 -29.88
N VAL A 959 -2.15 -11.90 -30.76
CA VAL A 959 -3.55 -12.07 -30.38
C VAL A 959 -3.87 -13.52 -29.95
N PRO A 960 -3.65 -14.56 -30.80
CA PRO A 960 -3.99 -15.93 -30.42
C PRO A 960 -3.09 -16.48 -29.31
N SER A 961 -1.82 -16.05 -29.23
CA SER A 961 -0.91 -16.51 -28.17
C SER A 961 -1.32 -16.02 -26.77
N ARG A 962 -2.10 -14.94 -26.70
CA ARG A 962 -2.47 -14.27 -25.44
C ARG A 962 -3.94 -14.41 -25.09
N MET A 963 -4.74 -14.98 -26.00
CA MET A 963 -6.17 -15.21 -25.82
C MET A 963 -6.92 -13.94 -25.38
N ASN A 964 -6.57 -12.79 -25.96
CA ASN A 964 -7.26 -11.51 -25.74
C ASN A 964 -8.03 -11.10 -27.00
N ILE A 965 -9.03 -11.92 -27.33
CA ILE A 965 -9.84 -11.79 -28.56
C ILE A 965 -10.76 -10.57 -28.48
N GLY A 966 -11.05 -10.09 -27.26
CA GLY A 966 -11.85 -8.89 -27.03
C GLY A 966 -11.39 -7.68 -27.84
N GLN A 967 -10.08 -7.51 -28.06
CA GLN A 967 -9.54 -6.40 -28.86
C GLN A 967 -9.98 -6.44 -30.33
N VAL A 968 -10.17 -7.64 -30.91
CA VAL A 968 -10.61 -7.79 -32.30
C VAL A 968 -12.11 -7.52 -32.41
N LEU A 969 -12.89 -7.96 -31.40
CA LEU A 969 -14.31 -7.67 -31.31
C LEU A 969 -14.57 -6.17 -31.12
N GLU A 970 -13.78 -5.52 -30.24
CA GLU A 970 -13.79 -4.07 -30.05
C GLU A 970 -13.52 -3.35 -31.37
N MET A 971 -12.49 -3.79 -32.11
CA MET A 971 -12.10 -3.19 -33.39
C MET A 971 -13.24 -3.23 -34.43
N HIS A 972 -13.92 -4.37 -34.57
CA HIS A 972 -15.03 -4.54 -35.50
C HIS A 972 -16.27 -3.72 -35.11
N LEU A 973 -16.61 -3.72 -33.82
CA LEU A 973 -17.72 -2.94 -33.31
C LEU A 973 -17.43 -1.44 -33.41
N GLY A 974 -16.18 -1.02 -33.17
CA GLY A 974 -15.75 0.37 -33.24
C GLY A 974 -15.82 0.94 -34.65
N ILE A 975 -15.39 0.19 -35.67
CA ILE A 975 -15.49 0.66 -37.06
C ILE A 975 -16.94 0.73 -37.54
N ALA A 976 -17.80 -0.19 -37.12
CA ALA A 976 -19.23 -0.13 -37.41
C ALA A 976 -19.88 1.09 -36.73
N SER A 977 -19.53 1.35 -35.46
CA SER A 977 -19.98 2.51 -34.69
C SER A 977 -19.56 3.84 -35.34
N LYS A 978 -18.31 3.91 -35.82
CA LYS A 978 -17.77 5.08 -36.53
C LYS A 978 -18.52 5.37 -37.84
N HIS A 979 -18.86 4.33 -38.61
CA HIS A 979 -19.62 4.50 -39.86
C HIS A 979 -21.08 4.89 -39.63
N LEU A 980 -21.70 4.38 -38.57
CA LEU A 980 -23.08 4.70 -38.20
C LEU A 980 -23.22 6.03 -37.46
N GLY A 981 -22.12 6.60 -36.95
CA GLY A 981 -22.13 7.83 -36.17
C GLY A 981 -22.77 7.65 -34.78
N VAL A 982 -22.68 6.45 -34.20
CA VAL A 982 -23.26 6.13 -32.89
C VAL A 982 -22.19 5.71 -31.89
N HIS A 983 -22.40 6.01 -30.62
CA HIS A 983 -21.62 5.43 -29.53
C HIS A 983 -22.32 4.18 -29.02
N VAL A 984 -21.56 3.16 -28.64
CA VAL A 984 -22.06 1.87 -28.17
C VAL A 984 -21.68 1.65 -26.71
N ALA A 985 -22.54 0.97 -25.97
CA ALA A 985 -22.25 0.41 -24.66
C ALA A 985 -22.42 -1.12 -24.69
N THR A 986 -21.38 -1.85 -24.35
CA THR A 986 -21.37 -3.30 -24.17
C THR A 986 -20.97 -3.64 -22.73
N PRO A 987 -21.94 -3.80 -21.81
CA PRO A 987 -21.64 -4.12 -20.42
C PRO A 987 -20.89 -5.44 -20.28
N VAL A 988 -20.06 -5.53 -19.25
CA VAL A 988 -19.30 -6.74 -18.94
C VAL A 988 -20.23 -7.91 -18.61
N PHE A 989 -20.01 -9.06 -19.25
CA PHE A 989 -20.81 -10.30 -19.12
C PHE A 989 -22.30 -10.21 -19.54
N ASP A 990 -22.79 -9.06 -20.03
CA ASP A 990 -24.16 -8.87 -20.59
C ASP A 990 -24.10 -7.98 -21.86
N GLY A 991 -23.05 -8.19 -22.65
CA GLY A 991 -22.68 -7.34 -23.77
C GLY A 991 -23.28 -7.74 -25.11
N ALA A 992 -22.74 -7.15 -26.17
CA ALA A 992 -23.07 -7.49 -27.55
C ALA A 992 -22.68 -8.95 -27.85
N SER A 993 -23.64 -9.76 -28.29
CA SER A 993 -23.32 -11.11 -28.80
C SER A 993 -22.72 -11.04 -30.20
N GLU A 994 -22.10 -12.13 -30.64
CA GLU A 994 -21.50 -12.22 -31.97
C GLU A 994 -22.51 -11.87 -33.09
N GLU A 995 -23.75 -12.35 -32.98
CA GLU A 995 -24.82 -12.01 -33.92
C GLU A 995 -25.13 -10.51 -33.97
N ASP A 996 -25.17 -9.83 -32.81
CA ASP A 996 -25.47 -8.40 -32.71
C ASP A 996 -24.34 -7.58 -33.34
N MET A 997 -23.09 -7.99 -33.12
CA MET A 997 -21.92 -7.38 -33.75
C MET A 997 -21.98 -7.52 -35.28
N TRP A 998 -22.19 -8.74 -35.81
CA TRP A 998 -22.30 -8.94 -37.26
C TRP A 998 -23.54 -8.27 -37.88
N ASN A 999 -24.63 -8.12 -37.12
CA ASN A 999 -25.79 -7.32 -37.55
C ASN A 999 -25.41 -5.85 -37.71
N MET A 1000 -24.68 -5.29 -36.75
CA MET A 1000 -24.24 -3.89 -36.80
C MET A 1000 -23.18 -3.65 -37.89
N VAL A 1001 -22.26 -4.59 -38.11
CA VAL A 1001 -21.31 -4.56 -39.23
C VAL A 1001 -22.05 -4.55 -40.58
N ARG A 1002 -23.12 -5.34 -40.71
CA ARG A 1002 -24.00 -5.33 -41.90
C ARG A 1002 -24.79 -4.03 -42.03
N GLU A 1003 -25.32 -3.49 -40.92
CA GLU A 1003 -26.01 -2.20 -40.87
C GLU A 1003 -25.10 -1.07 -41.35
N ALA A 1004 -23.82 -1.11 -40.97
CA ALA A 1004 -22.78 -0.17 -41.41
C ALA A 1004 -22.32 -0.36 -42.86
N GLY A 1005 -22.79 -1.40 -43.57
CA GLY A 1005 -22.39 -1.68 -44.96
C GLY A 1005 -20.97 -2.25 -45.11
N LEU A 1006 -20.39 -2.79 -44.04
CA LEU A 1006 -19.05 -3.37 -44.05
C LEU A 1006 -19.05 -4.84 -44.52
N GLY A 1007 -17.87 -5.35 -44.88
CA GLY A 1007 -17.71 -6.74 -45.29
C GLY A 1007 -18.14 -7.72 -44.20
N LYS A 1008 -18.77 -8.85 -44.59
CA LYS A 1008 -19.27 -9.88 -43.65
C LYS A 1008 -18.20 -10.53 -42.78
N ASP A 1009 -16.93 -10.36 -43.13
CA ASP A 1009 -15.75 -10.89 -42.44
C ASP A 1009 -15.00 -9.81 -41.66
N GLY A 1010 -15.49 -8.56 -41.64
CA GLY A 1010 -14.85 -7.45 -40.91
C GLY A 1010 -13.51 -7.01 -41.49
N LYS A 1011 -13.16 -7.47 -42.70
CA LYS A 1011 -11.88 -7.21 -43.37
C LYS A 1011 -12.05 -6.24 -44.53
N THR A 1012 -10.96 -5.61 -44.94
CA THR A 1012 -10.90 -4.76 -46.13
C THR A 1012 -9.63 -5.03 -46.93
N VAL A 1013 -9.58 -4.54 -48.17
CA VAL A 1013 -8.34 -4.50 -48.94
C VAL A 1013 -7.54 -3.30 -48.45
N LEU A 1014 -6.29 -3.52 -48.06
CA LEU A 1014 -5.33 -2.45 -47.84
C LEU A 1014 -4.40 -2.36 -49.04
N TYR A 1015 -3.89 -1.17 -49.28
CA TYR A 1015 -2.85 -0.90 -50.27
C TYR A 1015 -1.57 -0.49 -49.54
N ASP A 1016 -0.43 -0.96 -50.03
CA ASP A 1016 0.88 -0.54 -49.56
C ASP A 1016 1.11 0.92 -50.00
N GLY A 1017 1.36 1.81 -49.03
CA GLY A 1017 1.62 3.24 -49.29
C GLY A 1017 2.85 3.49 -50.15
N ARG A 1018 3.86 2.60 -50.07
CA ARG A 1018 5.14 2.76 -50.78
C ARG A 1018 5.08 2.35 -52.24
N THR A 1019 4.36 1.27 -52.53
CA THR A 1019 4.31 0.67 -53.88
C THR A 1019 2.99 0.95 -54.60
N GLY A 1020 1.92 1.21 -53.84
CA GLY A 1020 0.56 1.32 -54.36
C GLY A 1020 -0.11 -0.02 -54.64
N GLU A 1021 0.58 -1.15 -54.43
CA GLU A 1021 0.02 -2.48 -54.68
C GLU A 1021 -0.91 -2.92 -53.53
N PRO A 1022 -2.03 -3.60 -53.83
CA PRO A 1022 -2.87 -4.18 -52.79
C PRO A 1022 -2.17 -5.34 -52.10
N PHE A 1023 -2.36 -5.47 -50.79
CA PHE A 1023 -1.92 -6.66 -50.06
C PHE A 1023 -2.56 -7.93 -50.63
N HIS A 1024 -1.81 -9.04 -50.65
CA HIS A 1024 -2.31 -10.32 -51.18
C HIS A 1024 -3.58 -10.82 -50.48
N ASN A 1025 -3.67 -10.63 -49.16
CA ASN A 1025 -4.81 -11.02 -48.35
C ASN A 1025 -5.53 -9.78 -47.80
N ARG A 1026 -6.86 -9.89 -47.65
CA ARG A 1026 -7.66 -8.86 -46.96
C ARG A 1026 -7.27 -8.80 -45.49
N VAL A 1027 -7.12 -7.59 -44.98
CA VAL A 1027 -6.63 -7.28 -43.64
C VAL A 1027 -7.79 -6.88 -42.73
N SER A 1028 -7.70 -7.26 -41.45
CA SER A 1028 -8.64 -6.81 -40.44
C SER A 1028 -8.30 -5.37 -40.04
N VAL A 1029 -9.23 -4.45 -40.29
CA VAL A 1029 -9.07 -3.02 -40.01
C VAL A 1029 -10.29 -2.52 -39.28
N GLY A 1030 -10.09 -1.75 -38.22
CA GLY A 1030 -11.19 -1.08 -37.56
C GLY A 1030 -10.74 -0.07 -36.53
N VAL A 1031 -11.59 0.22 -35.54
CA VAL A 1031 -11.32 1.28 -34.55
C VAL A 1031 -11.27 0.66 -33.16
N MET A 1032 -10.15 0.82 -32.48
CA MET A 1032 -9.92 0.32 -31.13
C MET A 1032 -9.54 1.49 -30.24
N TYR A 1033 -9.98 1.47 -28.98
CA TYR A 1033 -9.62 2.51 -28.03
C TYR A 1033 -8.23 2.27 -27.46
N TYR A 1034 -7.31 3.20 -27.69
CA TYR A 1034 -5.89 3.03 -27.39
C TYR A 1034 -5.37 4.16 -26.48
N LEU A 1035 -4.46 3.81 -25.58
CA LEU A 1035 -4.03 4.63 -24.45
C LEU A 1035 -2.53 4.94 -24.53
N LYS A 1036 -2.14 6.19 -24.21
CA LYS A 1036 -0.76 6.57 -23.90
C LYS A 1036 -0.49 6.34 -22.41
N LEU A 1037 0.53 5.56 -22.08
CA LEU A 1037 0.88 5.26 -20.69
C LEU A 1037 1.91 6.27 -20.15
N THR A 1038 2.02 6.39 -18.83
CA THR A 1038 3.01 7.26 -18.14
C THR A 1038 4.47 6.87 -18.39
N HIS A 1039 4.72 5.72 -19.00
CA HIS A 1039 6.06 5.23 -19.30
C HIS A 1039 6.59 5.81 -20.62
N MET A 1040 7.10 7.04 -20.55
CA MET A 1040 7.74 7.74 -21.67
C MET A 1040 9.25 7.51 -21.70
N VAL A 1041 9.85 7.70 -22.88
CA VAL A 1041 11.31 7.57 -23.04
C VAL A 1041 12.07 8.71 -22.34
N ASP A 1042 11.54 9.95 -22.36
CA ASP A 1042 12.17 11.11 -21.72
C ASP A 1042 12.41 10.89 -20.21
N ASP A 1043 11.48 10.21 -19.55
CA ASP A 1043 11.58 9.90 -18.12
C ASP A 1043 12.61 8.79 -17.85
N LYS A 1044 12.82 7.88 -18.80
CA LYS A 1044 13.64 6.67 -18.63
C LYS A 1044 15.06 6.80 -19.18
N LEU A 1045 15.29 7.67 -20.16
CA LEU A 1045 16.62 7.90 -20.70
C LEU A 1045 17.50 8.53 -19.63
N HIS A 1046 18.64 7.89 -19.38
CA HIS A 1046 19.64 8.34 -18.42
C HIS A 1046 21.02 7.91 -18.87
N ALA A 1047 21.95 8.84 -18.85
CA ALA A 1047 23.35 8.62 -19.19
C ALA A 1047 24.24 9.36 -18.19
N ARG A 1048 25.40 8.77 -17.89
CA ARG A 1048 26.39 9.36 -16.99
C ARG A 1048 27.79 9.10 -17.55
N SER A 1049 28.60 10.15 -17.61
CA SER A 1049 30.05 10.05 -17.77
C SER A 1049 30.72 10.11 -16.40
N ILE A 1050 30.72 11.29 -15.77
CA ILE A 1050 31.19 11.56 -14.41
C ILE A 1050 30.04 12.16 -13.62
N GLY A 1051 30.02 11.97 -12.30
CA GLY A 1051 28.95 12.51 -11.47
C GLY A 1051 29.31 12.44 -9.99
N PRO A 1052 28.33 12.62 -9.10
CA PRO A 1052 28.57 12.52 -7.67
C PRO A 1052 28.87 11.07 -7.24
N TYR A 1053 29.60 10.98 -6.13
CA TYR A 1053 30.05 9.73 -5.52
C TYR A 1053 29.61 9.67 -4.06
N SER A 1054 29.45 8.44 -3.55
CA SER A 1054 29.20 8.16 -2.14
C SER A 1054 30.38 8.61 -1.29
N LEU A 1055 30.11 9.25 -0.16
CA LEU A 1055 31.17 9.72 0.76
C LEU A 1055 31.95 8.56 1.40
N VAL A 1056 31.26 7.45 1.70
CA VAL A 1056 31.84 6.31 2.42
C VAL A 1056 32.56 5.37 1.47
N THR A 1057 31.86 4.88 0.45
CA THR A 1057 32.38 3.85 -0.45
C THR A 1057 33.10 4.40 -1.68
N GLN A 1058 33.04 5.72 -1.92
CA GLN A 1058 33.57 6.38 -3.13
C GLN A 1058 33.00 5.86 -4.46
N GLN A 1059 31.94 5.05 -4.42
CA GLN A 1059 31.25 4.56 -5.60
C GLN A 1059 30.30 5.60 -6.20
N PRO A 1060 30.01 5.55 -7.51
CA PRO A 1060 28.94 6.33 -8.13
C PRO A 1060 27.62 6.25 -7.34
N LEU A 1061 26.99 7.40 -7.07
CA LEU A 1061 25.63 7.40 -6.51
C LEU A 1061 24.64 6.67 -7.42
N GLY A 1062 23.53 6.18 -6.87
CA GLY A 1062 22.49 5.48 -7.63
C GLY A 1062 21.35 6.40 -8.06
N GLY A 1063 20.77 6.12 -9.23
CA GLY A 1063 19.50 6.72 -9.67
C GLY A 1063 19.61 8.01 -10.50
N LYS A 1064 18.66 8.21 -11.42
CA LYS A 1064 18.62 9.32 -12.38
C LYS A 1064 18.62 10.69 -11.69
N ALA A 1065 17.84 10.86 -10.63
CA ALA A 1065 17.66 12.14 -9.94
C ALA A 1065 18.97 12.70 -9.33
N GLN A 1066 19.92 11.83 -8.99
CA GLN A 1066 21.22 12.20 -8.44
C GLN A 1066 22.34 12.19 -9.50
N PHE A 1067 21.99 12.07 -10.78
CA PHE A 1067 22.95 11.80 -11.86
C PHE A 1067 23.82 10.56 -11.56
N GLY A 1068 23.16 9.51 -11.08
CA GLY A 1068 23.79 8.28 -10.61
C GLY A 1068 24.29 7.34 -11.71
N GLY A 1069 25.18 6.41 -11.36
CA GLY A 1069 25.65 5.36 -12.26
C GLY A 1069 24.67 4.18 -12.38
N GLN A 1070 24.91 3.34 -13.39
CA GLN A 1070 24.24 2.05 -13.52
C GLN A 1070 24.94 1.02 -12.61
N ARG A 1071 24.18 0.11 -12.03
CA ARG A 1071 24.73 -0.97 -11.20
C ARG A 1071 25.21 -2.10 -12.10
N PHE A 1072 26.51 -2.37 -12.07
CA PHE A 1072 27.08 -3.61 -12.58
C PHE A 1072 27.06 -4.64 -11.45
N GLY A 1073 26.15 -5.62 -11.53
CA GLY A 1073 25.86 -6.55 -10.45
C GLY A 1073 26.66 -7.85 -10.54
N GLU A 1074 26.37 -8.75 -9.60
CA GLU A 1074 27.03 -10.05 -9.48
C GLU A 1074 26.82 -10.94 -10.71
N MET A 1075 25.61 -10.97 -11.27
CA MET A 1075 25.33 -11.76 -12.47
C MET A 1075 26.08 -11.25 -13.70
N GLU A 1076 26.28 -9.93 -13.81
CA GLU A 1076 27.06 -9.33 -14.90
C GLU A 1076 28.57 -9.61 -14.75
N VAL A 1077 29.07 -9.69 -13.52
CA VAL A 1077 30.45 -10.13 -13.23
C VAL A 1077 30.65 -11.56 -13.72
N TRP A 1078 29.77 -12.51 -13.35
CA TRP A 1078 29.85 -13.89 -13.79
C TRP A 1078 29.83 -14.01 -15.32
N ALA A 1079 29.07 -13.16 -16.00
CA ALA A 1079 29.05 -13.14 -17.46
C ALA A 1079 30.43 -12.78 -18.04
N LEU A 1080 31.10 -11.74 -17.51
CA LEU A 1080 32.44 -11.36 -17.97
C LEU A 1080 33.51 -12.40 -17.61
N GLU A 1081 33.40 -13.03 -16.44
CA GLU A 1081 34.27 -14.16 -16.06
C GLU A 1081 34.11 -15.33 -17.03
N ALA A 1082 32.86 -15.67 -17.40
CA ALA A 1082 32.58 -16.73 -18.37
C ALA A 1082 33.11 -16.42 -19.77
N TYR A 1083 33.12 -15.15 -20.18
CA TYR A 1083 33.78 -14.71 -21.41
C TYR A 1083 35.31 -14.69 -21.31
N GLY A 1084 35.88 -14.75 -20.11
CA GLY A 1084 37.32 -14.56 -19.87
C GLY A 1084 37.76 -13.10 -20.04
N ALA A 1085 36.84 -12.14 -19.95
CA ALA A 1085 37.10 -10.71 -20.16
C ALA A 1085 37.69 -10.03 -18.91
N ALA A 1086 38.83 -10.52 -18.43
CA ALA A 1086 39.44 -10.11 -17.16
C ALA A 1086 39.77 -8.61 -17.10
N TYR A 1087 40.31 -8.02 -18.17
CA TYR A 1087 40.65 -6.59 -18.22
C TYR A 1087 39.43 -5.68 -18.16
N THR A 1088 38.35 -6.03 -18.87
CA THR A 1088 37.09 -5.27 -18.84
C THR A 1088 36.45 -5.35 -17.45
N LEU A 1089 36.49 -6.51 -16.82
CA LEU A 1089 36.00 -6.69 -15.46
C LEU A 1089 36.82 -5.84 -14.47
N GLN A 1090 38.15 -5.89 -14.55
CA GLN A 1090 39.04 -5.11 -13.70
C GLN A 1090 38.80 -3.59 -13.87
N GLU A 1091 38.64 -3.11 -15.11
CA GLU A 1091 38.34 -1.71 -15.41
C GLU A 1091 37.01 -1.24 -14.78
N ILE A 1092 35.96 -2.08 -14.88
CA ILE A 1092 34.63 -1.77 -14.33
C ILE A 1092 34.67 -1.70 -12.79
N LEU A 1093 35.37 -2.63 -12.14
CA LEU A 1093 35.46 -2.72 -10.68
C LEU A 1093 36.39 -1.67 -10.06
N THR A 1094 37.22 -0.99 -10.84
CA THR A 1094 38.23 -0.03 -10.34
C THR A 1094 37.95 1.39 -10.86
N TYR A 1095 38.51 1.76 -12.01
CA TYR A 1095 38.46 3.11 -12.58
C TYR A 1095 37.07 3.70 -12.75
N LYS A 1096 36.09 2.85 -13.08
CA LYS A 1096 34.70 3.27 -13.29
C LYS A 1096 33.88 3.32 -12.00
N SER A 1097 34.47 2.89 -10.88
CA SER A 1097 33.83 2.74 -9.58
C SER A 1097 34.53 3.61 -8.53
N ASP A 1098 35.37 3.01 -7.70
CA ASP A 1098 35.84 3.50 -6.41
C ASP A 1098 37.37 3.58 -6.29
N ASP A 1099 38.09 3.45 -7.40
CA ASP A 1099 39.50 3.86 -7.48
C ASP A 1099 39.58 5.39 -7.59
N VAL A 1100 39.84 6.05 -6.47
CA VAL A 1100 39.81 7.52 -6.33
C VAL A 1100 40.87 8.21 -7.17
N VAL A 1101 42.08 7.65 -7.21
CA VAL A 1101 43.22 8.21 -7.95
C VAL A 1101 43.15 7.77 -9.41
N GLY A 1102 42.89 6.49 -9.63
CA GLY A 1102 42.84 5.89 -10.96
C GLY A 1102 41.76 6.52 -11.84
N ARG A 1103 40.59 6.88 -11.32
CA ARG A 1103 39.53 7.54 -12.11
C ARG A 1103 39.96 8.91 -12.66
N VAL A 1104 40.71 9.70 -11.87
CA VAL A 1104 41.18 11.04 -12.27
C VAL A 1104 42.27 10.90 -13.32
N LYS A 1105 43.27 10.04 -13.07
CA LYS A 1105 44.34 9.75 -14.03
C LYS A 1105 43.80 9.15 -15.32
N ALA A 1106 42.80 8.26 -15.25
CA ALA A 1106 42.15 7.70 -16.43
C ALA A 1106 41.41 8.77 -17.24
N TYR A 1107 40.67 9.67 -16.58
CA TYR A 1107 40.00 10.78 -17.25
C TYR A 1107 41.00 11.72 -17.94
N GLU A 1108 42.06 12.09 -17.25
CA GLU A 1108 43.13 12.93 -17.80
C GLU A 1108 43.81 12.28 -19.00
N ALA A 1109 44.16 10.99 -18.90
CA ALA A 1109 44.73 10.23 -20.00
C ALA A 1109 43.80 10.20 -21.22
N ILE A 1110 42.49 10.00 -21.03
CA ILE A 1110 41.50 10.04 -22.12
C ILE A 1110 41.45 11.43 -22.78
N VAL A 1111 41.44 12.51 -21.99
CA VAL A 1111 41.40 13.89 -22.52
C VAL A 1111 42.68 14.23 -23.28
N LYS A 1112 43.84 13.75 -22.81
CA LYS A 1112 45.15 13.95 -23.45
C LYS A 1112 45.39 13.00 -24.64
N GLY A 1113 44.60 11.94 -24.78
CA GLY A 1113 44.83 10.88 -25.77
C GLY A 1113 46.00 9.95 -25.42
N GLU A 1114 46.33 9.85 -24.13
CA GLU A 1114 47.38 8.99 -23.59
C GLU A 1114 46.84 7.59 -23.24
N LYS A 1115 47.75 6.67 -22.88
CA LYS A 1115 47.35 5.33 -22.42
C LYS A 1115 46.78 5.41 -21.01
N ILE A 1116 45.67 4.70 -20.78
CA ILE A 1116 45.08 4.54 -19.44
C ILE A 1116 46.13 3.86 -18.54
N PRO A 1117 46.33 4.35 -17.29
CA PRO A 1117 47.31 3.79 -16.34
C PRO A 1117 46.96 2.35 -15.91
N LYS A 1118 47.63 1.82 -14.88
CA LYS A 1118 47.26 0.55 -14.21
C LYS A 1118 46.35 0.81 -12.99
N PRO A 1119 45.36 -0.05 -12.74
CA PRO A 1119 44.34 0.21 -11.73
C PRO A 1119 44.89 0.01 -10.33
N GLY A 1120 44.46 0.88 -9.42
CA GLY A 1120 44.80 0.82 -8.01
C GLY A 1120 43.88 -0.12 -7.22
N VAL A 1121 43.97 -0.02 -5.89
CA VAL A 1121 43.13 -0.79 -4.97
C VAL A 1121 41.78 -0.08 -4.78
N PRO A 1122 40.64 -0.77 -4.89
CA PRO A 1122 39.33 -0.18 -4.62
C PRO A 1122 39.19 0.36 -3.20
N GLU A 1123 38.58 1.53 -3.03
CA GLU A 1123 38.34 2.11 -1.71
C GLU A 1123 37.41 1.25 -0.85
N SER A 1124 36.43 0.58 -1.45
CA SER A 1124 35.54 -0.35 -0.72
C SER A 1124 36.29 -1.48 -0.02
N PHE A 1125 37.39 -1.97 -0.61
CA PHE A 1125 38.25 -2.97 0.02
C PHE A 1125 38.99 -2.39 1.23
N ARG A 1126 39.49 -1.16 1.12
CA ARG A 1126 40.12 -0.45 2.25
C ARG A 1126 39.14 -0.25 3.40
N VAL A 1127 37.91 0.13 3.10
CA VAL A 1127 36.83 0.27 4.09
C VAL A 1127 36.55 -1.07 4.78
N LEU A 1128 36.43 -2.17 4.02
CA LEU A 1128 36.23 -3.52 4.58
C LEU A 1128 37.34 -3.90 5.57
N VAL A 1129 38.61 -3.66 5.22
CA VAL A 1129 39.74 -3.94 6.12
C VAL A 1129 39.61 -3.13 7.42
N LYS A 1130 39.21 -1.86 7.34
CA LYS A 1130 38.98 -1.01 8.52
C LYS A 1130 37.78 -1.45 9.35
N GLU A 1131 36.70 -1.91 8.73
CA GLU A 1131 35.54 -2.46 9.44
C GLU A 1131 35.93 -3.74 10.21
N LEU A 1132 36.69 -4.64 9.60
CA LEU A 1132 37.16 -5.86 10.26
C LEU A 1132 38.15 -5.54 11.40
N GLN A 1133 39.06 -4.58 11.20
CA GLN A 1133 39.93 -4.07 12.27
C GLN A 1133 39.12 -3.46 13.43
N SER A 1134 38.03 -2.76 13.13
CA SER A 1134 37.15 -2.18 14.16
C SER A 1134 36.41 -3.23 15.00
N LEU A 1135 36.22 -4.44 14.45
CA LEU A 1135 35.68 -5.61 15.18
C LEU A 1135 36.73 -6.30 16.06
N GLY A 1136 37.97 -5.80 16.10
CA GLY A 1136 39.08 -6.38 16.85
C GLY A 1136 39.81 -7.51 16.12
N LEU A 1137 39.67 -7.61 14.80
CA LEU A 1137 40.42 -8.56 13.96
C LEU A 1137 41.67 -7.87 13.40
N ASP A 1138 42.86 -8.36 13.75
CA ASP A 1138 44.13 -7.85 13.22
C ASP A 1138 44.34 -8.35 11.78
N ILE A 1139 43.86 -7.58 10.81
CA ILE A 1139 44.02 -7.87 9.38
C ILE A 1139 45.23 -7.14 8.83
N LYS A 1140 46.14 -7.92 8.23
CA LYS A 1140 47.36 -7.47 7.58
C LYS A 1140 47.38 -7.96 6.13
N VAL A 1141 47.75 -7.09 5.20
CA VAL A 1141 47.99 -7.45 3.81
C VAL A 1141 49.49 -7.68 3.67
N LEU A 1142 49.87 -8.86 3.20
CA LEU A 1142 51.28 -9.25 3.07
C LEU A 1142 51.64 -9.40 1.59
N ASP A 1143 52.85 -8.96 1.23
CA ASP A 1143 53.46 -9.28 -0.06
C ASP A 1143 53.92 -10.76 -0.13
N SER A 1144 54.53 -11.15 -1.25
CA SER A 1144 55.11 -12.50 -1.41
C SER A 1144 56.24 -12.81 -0.43
N ASP A 1145 56.91 -11.78 0.10
CA ASP A 1145 58.04 -11.87 1.02
C ASP A 1145 57.61 -11.76 2.50
N LYS A 1146 56.30 -11.75 2.76
CA LYS A 1146 55.64 -11.63 4.08
C LYS A 1146 55.85 -10.29 4.78
N ASN A 1147 56.19 -9.24 4.06
CA ASN A 1147 56.22 -7.89 4.60
C ASN A 1147 54.80 -7.29 4.62
N GLU A 1148 54.51 -6.50 5.64
CA GLU A 1148 53.22 -5.81 5.78
C GLU A 1148 53.17 -4.64 4.80
N ILE A 1149 52.18 -4.65 3.90
CA ILE A 1149 51.91 -3.56 2.97
C ILE A 1149 50.92 -2.60 3.64
N GLU A 1150 51.32 -1.35 3.83
CA GLU A 1150 50.38 -0.30 4.20
C GLU A 1150 49.49 0.04 3.00
N LEU A 1151 48.19 -0.23 3.11
CA LEU A 1151 47.20 0.01 2.04
C LEU A 1151 47.10 1.48 1.58
N ARG A 1152 47.69 2.43 2.33
CA ARG A 1152 47.80 3.85 1.97
C ARG A 1152 48.91 4.13 0.95
N ASP A 1153 49.97 3.33 0.96
CA ASP A 1153 51.17 3.57 0.15
C ASP A 1153 51.08 2.93 -1.26
N MET A 1154 50.00 2.19 -1.55
CA MET A 1154 49.81 1.49 -2.83
C MET A 1154 49.40 2.40 -4.01
N ASP A 1155 49.07 3.68 -3.76
CA ASP A 1155 48.65 4.62 -4.81
C ASP A 1155 49.81 5.52 -5.33
N ASP A 1156 51.00 5.43 -4.72
CA ASP A 1156 52.10 6.41 -4.88
C ASP A 1156 53.13 6.07 -5.98
N ASP A 1157 52.93 5.03 -6.79
CA ASP A 1157 53.95 4.57 -7.76
C ASP A 1157 54.08 5.38 -9.06
N SER A 1158 53.56 6.62 -9.14
CA SER A 1158 53.96 7.58 -10.19
C SER A 1158 53.40 8.98 -9.94
N ASP A 1159 54.34 9.92 -9.86
CA ASP A 1159 54.26 11.39 -9.76
C ASP A 1159 54.36 11.99 -8.34
N GLU A 1160 55.46 12.74 -8.16
CA GLU A 1160 55.82 13.55 -7.00
C GLU A 1160 54.69 14.55 -6.63
N HIS A 1161 53.83 14.17 -5.68
CA HIS A 1161 53.07 15.14 -4.89
C HIS A 1161 53.62 15.16 -3.46
N LEU A 1162 54.54 16.09 -3.21
CA LEU A 1162 55.06 16.42 -1.88
C LEU A 1162 53.92 16.82 -0.95
N ASN A 1163 53.53 15.89 -0.07
CA ASN A 1163 52.60 16.14 1.03
C ASN A 1163 53.34 16.83 2.19
N ILE A 1164 52.67 17.66 2.99
CA ILE A 1164 53.30 18.39 4.12
C ILE A 1164 53.98 17.43 5.11
N ASP A 1165 53.46 16.21 5.23
CA ASP A 1165 54.01 15.15 6.08
C ASP A 1165 55.25 14.44 5.49
N SER A 1166 55.45 14.54 4.17
CA SER A 1166 56.68 14.10 3.51
C SER A 1166 57.80 15.13 3.66
N LEU A 1167 57.47 16.42 3.73
CA LEU A 1167 58.41 17.51 4.05
C LEU A 1167 58.87 17.46 5.51
N SER A 1168 58.00 17.12 6.46
CA SER A 1168 58.39 16.91 7.86
C SER A 1168 59.28 15.67 8.01
N LYS A 1169 58.96 14.55 7.34
CA LYS A 1169 59.82 13.36 7.32
C LYS A 1169 61.16 13.61 6.62
N LEU A 1170 61.20 14.37 5.53
CA LEU A 1170 62.43 14.80 4.87
C LEU A 1170 63.24 15.76 5.74
N ALA A 1171 62.59 16.65 6.49
CA ALA A 1171 63.25 17.55 7.44
C ALA A 1171 63.84 16.77 8.63
N GLU A 1172 63.10 15.80 9.19
CA GLU A 1172 63.61 14.89 10.23
C GLU A 1172 64.73 13.98 9.72
N GLN A 1173 64.64 13.51 8.47
CA GLN A 1173 65.71 12.73 7.84
C GLN A 1173 66.94 13.59 7.54
N GLN A 1174 66.77 14.86 7.13
CA GLN A 1174 67.86 15.81 6.94
C GLN A 1174 68.48 16.26 8.27
N GLU A 1175 67.70 16.44 9.33
CA GLU A 1175 68.23 16.68 10.68
C GLU A 1175 68.99 15.46 11.20
N LYS A 1176 68.48 14.24 11.01
CA LYS A 1176 69.20 13.01 11.36
C LYS A 1176 70.47 12.83 10.53
N LYS A 1177 70.45 13.21 9.25
CA LYS A 1177 71.65 13.18 8.39
C LYS A 1177 72.68 14.22 8.81
N LYS A 1178 72.25 15.44 9.15
CA LYS A 1178 73.13 16.48 9.70
C LYS A 1178 73.71 16.09 11.06
N LEU A 1179 72.91 15.50 11.93
CA LEU A 1179 73.38 15.00 13.23
C LEU A 1179 74.34 13.81 13.07
N ALA A 1180 74.17 12.99 12.04
CA ALA A 1180 75.10 11.91 11.69
C ALA A 1180 76.39 12.43 11.04
N GLU A 1181 76.30 13.43 10.15
CA GLU A 1181 77.46 14.12 9.55
C GLU A 1181 78.24 14.94 10.59
N GLU A 1182 77.57 15.61 11.55
CA GLU A 1182 78.19 16.29 12.68
C GLU A 1182 78.82 15.32 13.69
N ALA A 1183 78.29 14.09 13.82
CA ALA A 1183 78.89 13.02 14.62
C ALA A 1183 80.10 12.38 13.91
N GLU A 1184 80.04 12.19 12.58
CA GLU A 1184 81.18 11.73 11.77
C GLU A 1184 82.29 12.80 11.69
N GLU A 1185 81.96 14.10 11.66
CA GLU A 1185 82.96 15.19 11.75
C GLU A 1185 83.59 15.30 13.16
N GLN A 1186 82.83 15.01 14.23
CA GLN A 1186 83.39 14.95 15.60
C GLN A 1186 84.25 13.70 15.85
N GLU A 1187 83.90 12.54 15.27
CA GLU A 1187 84.76 11.35 15.32
C GLU A 1187 86.01 11.50 14.43
N ALA A 1188 85.93 12.24 13.32
CA ALA A 1188 87.08 12.53 12.45
C ALA A 1188 88.07 13.54 13.07
N GLU A 1189 87.61 14.52 13.87
CA GLU A 1189 88.49 15.47 14.59
C GLU A 1189 89.19 14.85 15.81
N GLU A 1190 88.66 13.78 16.43
CA GLU A 1190 89.34 13.06 17.53
C GLU A 1190 90.34 11.98 17.05
N THR A 1191 90.30 11.55 15.78
CA THR A 1191 91.24 10.56 15.22
C THR A 1191 92.52 11.12 14.58
N ASP A 1192 92.65 12.44 14.40
CA ASP A 1192 93.81 13.06 13.74
C ASP A 1192 94.97 13.50 14.68
N GLN A 1193 94.98 13.01 15.93
CA GLN A 1193 96.07 13.31 16.89
C GLN A 1193 96.87 12.11 17.43
N VAL A 1194 96.69 10.89 16.92
CA VAL A 1194 97.48 9.74 17.39
C VAL A 1194 97.93 8.86 16.22
N ASP A 1195 99.25 8.86 16.01
CA ASP A 1195 100.09 7.85 15.34
C ASP A 1195 100.47 8.03 13.86
N GLU A 1196 101.36 9.02 13.64
CA GLU A 1196 102.65 8.74 12.99
C GLU A 1196 103.41 7.65 13.78
N GLN A 1197 103.44 6.37 13.33
CA GLN A 1197 104.60 5.47 13.47
C GLN A 1197 104.44 4.09 12.81
N SER A 1198 105.22 3.89 11.73
CA SER A 1198 105.98 2.68 11.36
C SER A 1198 105.36 1.26 11.44
N ASN A 1199 105.11 0.69 10.25
CA ASN A 1199 105.86 -0.41 9.58
C ASN A 1199 106.12 -1.80 10.22
N PHE A 1200 105.95 -2.84 9.37
CA PHE A 1200 106.53 -4.22 9.36
C PHE A 1200 105.88 -5.28 10.28
N ASP A 1201 105.68 -6.56 9.94
CA ASP A 1201 105.99 -7.36 8.75
C ASP A 1201 105.20 -8.71 8.79
N GLU A 1202 105.29 -9.42 7.67
CA GLU A 1202 104.89 -10.80 7.33
C GLU A 1202 105.12 -11.91 8.37
N SER A 1203 104.32 -12.99 8.29
CA SER A 1203 104.84 -14.34 7.99
C SER A 1203 103.73 -15.35 7.65
N ASP A 1204 104.02 -16.10 6.58
CA ASP A 1204 103.43 -17.32 6.01
C ASP A 1204 102.96 -18.43 6.97
N GLU A 1205 102.06 -19.30 6.49
CA GLU A 1205 102.28 -20.77 6.43
C GLU A 1205 101.19 -21.49 5.60
N GLU A 1206 101.58 -22.66 5.06
CA GLU A 1206 101.07 -23.40 3.91
C GLU A 1206 99.97 -24.46 4.20
N GLU A 1207 99.60 -25.19 3.13
CA GLU A 1207 99.12 -26.59 3.05
C GLU A 1207 97.61 -26.92 2.87
N GLU A 1208 97.30 -27.40 1.65
CA GLU A 1208 96.73 -28.72 1.28
C GLU A 1208 95.49 -29.30 2.02
N ASP A 1209 94.41 -29.61 1.28
CA ASP A 1209 94.05 -30.99 0.81
C ASP A 1209 92.52 -31.26 0.55
N PHE A 1210 92.25 -31.73 -0.68
CA PHE A 1210 91.49 -32.94 -1.12
C PHE A 1210 89.98 -33.20 -0.83
N ASP A 1211 89.20 -33.34 -1.94
CA ASP A 1211 88.48 -34.55 -2.45
C ASP A 1211 87.42 -35.27 -1.56
N ASP A 1212 86.33 -35.93 -2.03
CA ASP A 1212 85.70 -36.20 -3.34
C ASP A 1212 84.35 -36.96 -3.08
N LEU A 1213 83.60 -37.31 -4.14
CA LEU A 1213 82.64 -38.45 -4.31
C LEU A 1213 81.10 -38.28 -4.17
N GLU A 1214 80.47 -38.13 -5.35
CA GLU A 1214 79.49 -39.02 -6.05
C GLU A 1214 78.14 -39.51 -5.42
N PHE A 1215 77.02 -39.09 -6.07
CA PHE A 1215 75.89 -39.82 -6.75
C PHE A 1215 75.47 -41.26 -6.32
N PRO A 1216 74.22 -41.78 -6.64
CA PRO A 1216 73.42 -41.51 -7.86
C PRO A 1216 71.87 -41.63 -7.83
N THR A 1217 71.27 -41.30 -9.00
CA THR A 1217 70.03 -41.85 -9.66
C THR A 1217 68.64 -41.52 -9.07
N SER A 1218 67.57 -41.25 -9.85
CA SER A 1218 67.21 -41.69 -11.21
C SER A 1218 66.16 -40.77 -11.88
N ASN A 1219 66.16 -40.80 -13.22
CA ASN A 1219 65.16 -40.31 -14.18
C ASN A 1219 63.75 -40.94 -14.02
N ASP A 1220 62.74 -40.26 -14.59
CA ASP A 1220 61.92 -40.69 -15.76
C ASP A 1220 60.61 -39.86 -15.75
N GLU A 1221 60.34 -38.99 -16.73
CA GLU A 1221 59.79 -39.27 -18.07
C GLU A 1221 58.33 -39.80 -18.10
N VAL A 1222 57.46 -38.99 -18.73
CA VAL A 1222 56.46 -39.35 -19.74
C VAL A 1222 55.06 -39.88 -19.31
N SER A 1223 54.08 -39.30 -20.00
CA SER A 1223 52.71 -39.76 -20.35
C SER A 1223 51.54 -39.53 -19.38
N ASP A 1224 50.55 -38.85 -19.96
CA ASP A 1224 49.14 -38.56 -19.62
C ASP A 1224 48.82 -37.56 -18.50
#